data_AF-A0A7J9EMB0-F1
#
_entry.id   AF-A0A7J9EMB0-F1
#
_cell.length_a   1.000
_cell.length_b   1.000
_cell.length_c   1.000
_cell.angle_alpha   90.00
_cell.angle_beta   90.00
_cell.angle_gamma   90.00
#
_symmetry.space_group_name_H-M   'P 1'
#
loop_
_entity.id
_entity.type
_entity.pdbx_description
1 polymer ?
#
loop_
_entity_poly.entity_id
_entity_poly.type
_entity_poly.pdbx_seq_one_letter_code
_entity_poly.pdbx_strand_id
1 'polypeptide(L)'
;LRTKNPELALAILQTIVANSGRFENIAWSPSCPSPALLTYLSTLELLQFNNPTSIWSFDPDTLRLRAEFLLLVQVLIDKVSASLRRDVDLDKIEKEKESESEGFEEEKPELLDRSDDLKEGNGELGDCVRVLDRFLELGMRRLRPDVVMEGGDADADGEEEHKAVLEKVLIEEEEMVCLRNVIMDYADLFDALCENIQRQLKGLDGDDSGMAIMIRREEKVIVDSFDEEHKGVLSLIQMSVQLAHLDAIKEYLKDGDIEGVVSRIRFLHLGYGVEDDVYRVLSEKERFGVSRHSTEEKLLQIYGEALSSNCRHLVQMIQVIHDELLVEEIEMYRSLDNNQIPPPLEHFHKYLVELKTNADLNNQHWPLSMAASSCMRDLFHFARISGLHVLECVMNTVLSAIKRENIEEATDVLVLFPRLRPLIATMGWDLLSGKTILRRNLMQFLWVSKSHVFQLEESPLYGNRSDEVSCVEHLCDQLCYHLDIASFVSCVNSGQPWSSKFSLLLSGHENIVSGSEDAKLDTFVENFVLERLSVQSPLRVLFDAVPSVKFQDAIELISMQPIASTLEGWKRGQDIELMHMRYALESTVLALGAMGSSMTGEKETHQVALCHLQDLKNHLAAIKNIPRRILMVNVIISLLHMDDISLNLTHCASPGSLFKQSVECGSEHIDLTIYEGGNKMAIPFTGLLLDIVRHSLPSSTAVEEHASADGLSMSGRQALEWRISMGKRFIEDWEWRLSILQRLLPLSERPWSWKEALTILRAAPSKLLSL
;
A
#
# COMPACT_ATOMS: atom_id res chain seq x y z
N LEU A 1 38.15 -32.14 -47.72
CA LEU A 1 37.27 -32.49 -48.86
C LEU A 1 36.44 -31.29 -49.31
N ARG A 2 35.71 -30.62 -48.40
CA ARG A 2 34.91 -29.40 -48.66
C ARG A 2 35.57 -28.33 -49.53
N THR A 3 36.87 -28.04 -49.33
CA THR A 3 37.61 -27.05 -50.13
C THR A 3 38.14 -27.56 -51.46
N LYS A 4 38.28 -28.89 -51.62
CA LYS A 4 38.92 -29.53 -52.79
C LYS A 4 37.91 -30.09 -53.78
N ASN A 5 36.80 -30.65 -53.30
CA ASN A 5 35.70 -31.15 -54.11
C ASN A 5 34.40 -31.06 -53.28
N PRO A 6 33.65 -29.95 -53.37
CA PRO A 6 32.48 -29.70 -52.55
C PRO A 6 31.30 -30.61 -52.91
N GLU A 7 31.14 -30.96 -54.19
CA GLU A 7 30.06 -31.85 -54.66
C GLU A 7 30.24 -33.27 -54.12
N LEU A 8 31.47 -33.81 -54.16
CA LEU A 8 31.77 -35.11 -53.56
C LEU A 8 31.59 -35.10 -52.04
N ALA A 9 31.98 -34.02 -51.37
CA ALA A 9 31.79 -33.88 -49.92
C ALA A 9 30.30 -33.84 -49.54
N LEU A 10 29.49 -33.12 -50.32
CA LEU A 10 28.05 -33.04 -50.16
C LEU A 10 27.38 -34.40 -50.39
N ALA A 11 27.74 -35.11 -51.48
CA ALA A 11 27.23 -36.44 -51.77
C ALA A 11 27.55 -37.43 -50.65
N ILE A 12 28.79 -37.44 -50.15
CA ILE A 12 29.19 -38.31 -49.03
C ILE A 12 28.34 -38.04 -47.78
N LEU A 13 28.18 -36.77 -47.38
CA LEU A 13 27.39 -36.41 -46.20
C LEU A 13 25.91 -36.76 -46.39
N GLN A 14 25.35 -36.52 -47.58
CA GLN A 14 23.98 -36.89 -47.93
C GLN A 14 23.77 -38.40 -47.84
N THR A 15 24.70 -39.21 -48.35
CA THR A 15 24.65 -40.68 -48.25
C THR A 15 24.72 -41.16 -46.80
N ILE A 16 25.61 -40.57 -45.98
CA ILE A 16 25.72 -40.92 -44.55
C ILE A 16 24.41 -40.63 -43.82
N VAL A 17 23.82 -39.45 -44.04
CA VAL A 17 22.56 -39.06 -43.38
C VAL A 17 21.37 -39.89 -43.89
N ALA A 18 21.27 -40.13 -45.20
CA ALA A 18 20.22 -40.95 -45.81
C ALA A 18 20.22 -42.41 -45.30
N ASN A 19 21.40 -42.96 -45.02
CA ASN A 19 21.55 -44.30 -44.45
C ASN A 19 21.55 -44.31 -42.91
N SER A 20 21.25 -43.18 -42.26
CA SER A 20 21.26 -43.06 -40.79
C SER A 20 22.58 -43.54 -40.16
N GLY A 21 23.70 -43.27 -40.83
CA GLY A 21 25.04 -43.64 -40.39
C GLY A 21 25.31 -45.15 -40.38
N ARG A 22 24.37 -45.99 -40.83
CA ARG A 22 24.52 -47.45 -40.87
C ARG A 22 25.22 -47.85 -42.16
N PHE A 23 26.45 -48.31 -42.00
CA PHE A 23 27.18 -48.98 -43.07
C PHE A 23 27.77 -50.28 -42.53
N GLU A 24 27.81 -51.28 -43.38
CA GLU A 24 28.39 -52.57 -43.05
C GLU A 24 29.91 -52.43 -42.83
N ASN A 25 30.44 -53.22 -41.88
CA ASN A 25 31.87 -53.33 -41.60
C ASN A 25 32.56 -52.04 -41.09
N ILE A 26 31.83 -51.13 -40.44
CA ILE A 26 32.43 -49.98 -39.74
C ILE A 26 32.84 -50.35 -38.31
N ALA A 27 34.10 -50.09 -37.96
CA ALA A 27 34.56 -50.09 -36.58
C ALA A 27 34.22 -48.76 -35.89
N TRP A 28 33.38 -48.81 -34.85
CA TRP A 28 32.99 -47.63 -34.07
C TRP A 28 34.09 -47.22 -33.11
N SER A 29 34.28 -45.90 -32.95
CA SER A 29 35.34 -45.34 -32.12
C SER A 29 34.75 -44.65 -30.88
N PRO A 30 35.52 -44.42 -29.81
CA PRO A 30 35.03 -43.66 -28.65
C PRO A 30 34.50 -42.26 -29.01
N SER A 31 35.06 -41.63 -30.05
CA SER A 31 34.64 -40.30 -30.52
C SER A 31 33.36 -40.32 -31.35
N CYS A 32 32.96 -41.49 -31.85
CA CYS A 32 31.71 -41.71 -32.58
C CYS A 32 31.25 -43.15 -32.31
N PRO A 33 30.55 -43.41 -31.19
CA PRO A 33 30.27 -44.77 -30.73
C PRO A 33 29.03 -45.39 -31.36
N SER A 34 28.19 -44.60 -32.05
CA SER A 34 26.93 -45.09 -32.64
C SER A 34 26.64 -44.51 -34.03
N PRO A 35 25.89 -45.24 -34.88
CA PRO A 35 25.39 -44.74 -36.15
C PRO A 35 24.56 -43.46 -36.03
N ALA A 36 23.76 -43.33 -34.97
CA ALA A 36 22.94 -42.15 -34.71
C ALA A 36 23.81 -40.90 -34.45
N LEU A 37 24.92 -41.03 -33.71
CA LEU A 37 25.84 -39.90 -33.52
C LEU A 37 26.56 -39.52 -34.81
N LEU A 38 26.97 -40.51 -35.63
CA LEU A 38 27.56 -40.25 -36.94
C LEU A 38 26.58 -39.48 -37.83
N THR A 39 25.31 -39.89 -37.83
CA THR A 39 24.22 -39.23 -38.56
C THR A 39 24.09 -37.77 -38.11
N TYR A 40 23.97 -37.53 -36.82
CA TYR A 40 23.79 -36.18 -36.28
C TYR A 40 24.98 -35.26 -36.60
N LEU A 41 26.21 -35.70 -36.36
CA LEU A 41 27.41 -34.92 -36.68
C LEU A 41 27.55 -34.66 -38.19
N SER A 42 27.22 -35.64 -39.02
CA SER A 42 27.22 -35.49 -40.48
C SER A 42 26.14 -34.52 -40.94
N THR A 43 24.96 -34.52 -40.31
CA THR A 43 23.90 -33.54 -40.55
C THR A 43 24.35 -32.13 -40.20
N LEU A 44 25.01 -31.91 -39.05
CA LEU A 44 25.53 -30.59 -38.68
C LEU A 44 26.54 -30.03 -39.69
N GLU A 45 27.40 -30.89 -40.24
CA GLU A 45 28.33 -30.49 -41.30
C GLU A 45 27.63 -30.28 -42.65
N LEU A 46 26.66 -31.12 -42.99
CA LEU A 46 25.87 -31.03 -44.22
C LEU A 46 25.13 -29.68 -44.31
N LEU A 47 24.56 -29.23 -43.20
CA LEU A 47 23.81 -27.96 -43.11
C LEU A 47 24.67 -26.71 -43.40
N GLN A 48 26.00 -26.84 -43.44
CA GLN A 48 26.89 -25.74 -43.79
C GLN A 48 27.15 -25.61 -45.30
N PHE A 49 26.58 -26.50 -46.13
CA PHE A 49 26.65 -26.44 -47.60
C PHE A 49 25.44 -25.70 -48.19
N ASN A 50 25.58 -25.22 -49.43
CA ASN A 50 24.47 -24.65 -50.18
C ASN A 50 23.53 -25.79 -50.63
N ASN A 51 22.21 -25.65 -50.42
CA ASN A 51 21.17 -26.65 -50.72
C ASN A 51 21.40 -28.02 -50.04
N PRO A 52 21.48 -28.07 -48.70
CA PRO A 52 21.79 -29.30 -47.97
C PRO A 52 20.73 -30.39 -48.14
N THR A 53 19.46 -29.99 -48.33
CA THR A 53 18.31 -30.89 -48.42
C THR A 53 17.92 -31.27 -49.85
N SER A 54 18.79 -31.14 -50.86
CA SER A 54 18.43 -31.34 -52.28
C SER A 54 17.79 -32.69 -52.63
N ILE A 55 17.99 -33.72 -51.82
CA ILE A 55 17.44 -35.08 -52.00
C ILE A 55 16.20 -35.37 -51.13
N TRP A 56 15.80 -34.41 -50.28
CA TRP A 56 14.63 -34.47 -49.41
C TRP A 56 13.66 -33.33 -49.74
N SER A 57 12.38 -33.54 -49.46
CA SER A 57 11.27 -32.60 -49.69
C SER A 57 11.07 -31.63 -48.53
N PHE A 58 11.68 -31.92 -47.38
CA PHE A 58 11.62 -31.10 -46.17
C PHE A 58 12.82 -30.17 -46.03
N ASP A 59 12.66 -29.16 -45.18
CA ASP A 59 13.61 -28.08 -44.97
C ASP A 59 14.83 -28.52 -44.10
N PRO A 60 15.91 -27.71 -44.09
CA PRO A 60 17.13 -28.04 -43.35
C PRO A 60 16.93 -28.16 -41.82
N ASP A 61 15.98 -27.44 -41.23
CA ASP A 61 15.70 -27.55 -39.80
C ASP A 61 14.94 -28.85 -39.48
N THR A 62 14.01 -29.28 -40.34
CA THR A 62 13.38 -30.61 -40.24
C THR A 62 14.41 -31.74 -40.36
N LEU A 63 15.42 -31.61 -41.24
CA LEU A 63 16.51 -32.58 -41.34
C LEU A 63 17.32 -32.67 -40.03
N ARG A 64 17.63 -31.52 -39.42
CA ARG A 64 18.32 -31.46 -38.12
C ARG A 64 17.51 -32.17 -37.04
N LEU A 65 16.21 -31.87 -36.95
CA LEU A 65 15.32 -32.44 -35.94
C LEU A 65 15.16 -33.97 -36.10
N ARG A 66 15.04 -34.48 -37.33
CA ARG A 66 14.96 -35.92 -37.61
C ARG A 66 16.27 -36.65 -37.25
N ALA A 67 17.43 -36.03 -37.47
CA ALA A 67 18.72 -36.60 -37.05
C ALA A 67 18.92 -36.54 -35.53
N GLU A 68 18.48 -35.46 -34.88
CA GLU A 68 18.47 -35.33 -33.42
C GLU A 68 17.55 -36.36 -32.75
N PHE A 69 16.37 -36.63 -33.33
CA PHE A 69 15.45 -37.66 -32.88
C PHE A 69 16.14 -39.03 -32.79
N LEU A 70 16.89 -39.43 -33.83
CA LEU A 70 17.65 -40.69 -33.81
C LEU A 70 18.69 -40.72 -32.69
N LEU A 71 19.37 -39.60 -32.46
CA LEU A 71 20.36 -39.49 -31.39
C LEU A 71 19.71 -39.64 -30.01
N LEU A 72 18.59 -38.96 -29.76
CA LEU A 72 17.85 -39.03 -28.50
C LEU A 72 17.34 -40.45 -28.22
N VAL A 73 16.78 -41.12 -29.23
CA VAL A 73 16.32 -42.51 -29.10
C VAL A 73 17.50 -43.46 -28.86
N GLN A 74 18.62 -43.30 -29.57
CA GLN A 74 19.81 -44.13 -29.34
C GLN A 74 20.36 -43.96 -27.92
N VAL A 75 20.41 -42.72 -27.41
CA VAL A 75 20.85 -42.46 -26.02
C VAL A 75 19.91 -43.13 -25.01
N LEU A 76 18.60 -43.15 -25.27
CA LEU A 76 17.64 -43.90 -24.44
C LEU A 76 17.92 -45.40 -24.49
N ILE A 77 18.11 -45.98 -25.67
CA ILE A 77 18.44 -47.41 -25.85
C ILE A 77 19.72 -47.77 -25.09
N ASP A 78 20.77 -46.96 -25.22
CA ASP A 78 22.06 -47.19 -24.57
C ASP A 78 21.93 -47.17 -23.03
N LYS A 79 21.16 -46.21 -22.49
CA LYS A 79 20.92 -46.10 -21.04
C LYS A 79 20.08 -47.25 -20.49
N VAL A 80 19.01 -47.63 -21.20
CA VAL A 80 18.14 -48.75 -20.81
C VAL A 80 18.91 -50.07 -20.89
N SER A 81 19.68 -50.28 -21.97
CA SER A 81 20.52 -51.46 -22.15
C SER A 81 21.64 -51.55 -21.09
N ALA A 82 22.22 -50.42 -20.70
CA ALA A 82 23.19 -50.37 -19.61
C ALA A 82 22.56 -50.68 -18.24
N SER A 83 21.28 -50.36 -18.04
CA SER A 83 20.53 -50.75 -16.84
C SER A 83 20.24 -52.25 -16.83
N LEU A 84 19.80 -52.81 -17.98
CA LEU A 84 19.59 -54.25 -18.14
C LEU A 84 20.86 -55.05 -17.81
N ARG A 85 22.03 -54.59 -18.27
CA ARG A 85 23.31 -55.25 -17.97
C ARG A 85 23.66 -55.19 -16.48
N ARG A 86 23.36 -54.08 -15.80
CA ARG A 86 23.57 -53.93 -14.35
C ARG A 86 22.68 -54.86 -13.53
N ASP A 87 21.41 -55.02 -13.93
CA ASP A 87 20.48 -55.92 -13.23
C ASP A 87 20.85 -57.40 -13.43
N VAL A 88 21.29 -57.77 -14.64
CA VAL A 88 21.77 -59.14 -14.94
C VAL A 88 23.08 -59.48 -14.19
N ASP A 89 23.98 -58.51 -14.00
CA ASP A 89 25.22 -58.72 -13.25
C ASP A 89 24.96 -58.86 -11.73
N LEU A 90 23.97 -58.15 -11.16
CA LEU A 90 23.55 -58.33 -9.77
C LEU A 90 22.92 -59.70 -9.52
N ASP A 91 22.08 -60.19 -10.43
CA ASP A 91 21.46 -61.52 -10.36
C ASP A 91 22.50 -62.66 -10.46
N LYS A 92 23.59 -62.44 -11.22
CA LYS A 92 24.71 -63.40 -11.28
C LYS A 92 25.52 -63.42 -9.99
N ILE A 93 25.77 -62.27 -9.38
CA ILE A 93 26.49 -62.15 -8.11
C ILE A 93 25.67 -62.74 -6.94
N GLU A 94 24.34 -62.61 -6.96
CA GLU A 94 23.48 -63.26 -5.95
C GLU A 94 23.43 -64.78 -6.11
N LYS A 95 23.45 -65.31 -7.34
CA LYS A 95 23.50 -66.77 -7.58
C LYS A 95 24.89 -67.38 -7.36
N GLU A 96 25.97 -66.64 -7.56
CA GLU A 96 27.33 -67.11 -7.26
C GLU A 96 27.60 -67.22 -5.75
N LYS A 97 26.90 -66.46 -4.90
CA LYS A 97 27.00 -66.61 -3.43
C LYS A 97 26.33 -67.87 -2.87
N GLU A 98 25.52 -68.58 -3.66
CA GLU A 98 24.93 -69.88 -3.26
C GLU A 98 25.73 -71.10 -3.77
N SER A 99 26.85 -70.89 -4.49
CA SER A 99 27.64 -72.02 -5.02
C SER A 99 29.15 -71.77 -4.99
N GLU A 100 29.72 -71.55 -3.80
CA GLU A 100 31.14 -71.80 -3.58
C GLU A 100 31.39 -73.19 -2.98
N SER A 101 31.98 -74.08 -3.79
CA SER A 101 32.93 -75.10 -3.35
C SER A 101 33.96 -75.40 -4.44
N GLU A 102 35.16 -74.85 -4.22
CA GLU A 102 36.49 -75.31 -4.65
C GLU A 102 36.91 -75.24 -6.13
N GLY A 103 37.97 -74.46 -6.40
CA GLY A 103 38.94 -74.71 -7.47
C GLY A 103 39.60 -73.46 -8.07
N PHE A 104 40.87 -73.24 -7.74
CA PHE A 104 41.78 -72.24 -8.33
C PHE A 104 41.99 -72.43 -9.85
N GLU A 105 42.10 -71.36 -10.63
CA GLU A 105 43.34 -70.90 -11.31
C GLU A 105 43.15 -69.52 -12.01
N GLU A 106 44.24 -68.79 -12.12
CA GLU A 106 44.37 -67.48 -12.78
C GLU A 106 44.29 -67.62 -14.31
N GLU A 107 43.43 -66.84 -14.99
CA GLU A 107 43.67 -66.48 -16.39
C GLU A 107 43.04 -65.13 -16.80
N LYS A 108 43.73 -64.45 -17.72
CA LYS A 108 43.54 -63.08 -18.24
C LYS A 108 42.18 -62.82 -18.93
N PRO A 109 41.79 -61.54 -19.12
CA PRO A 109 40.56 -61.21 -19.83
C PRO A 109 40.80 -61.18 -21.35
N GLU A 110 40.24 -62.14 -22.07
CA GLU A 110 39.89 -61.97 -23.49
C GLU A 110 38.44 -61.46 -23.55
N LEU A 111 38.30 -60.14 -23.45
CA LEU A 111 37.14 -59.43 -23.99
C LEU A 111 37.32 -59.42 -25.50
N LEU A 112 36.47 -60.15 -26.23
CA LEU A 112 35.86 -59.77 -27.50
C LEU A 112 35.02 -60.95 -28.02
N ASP A 113 33.85 -60.61 -28.53
CA ASP A 113 32.98 -61.46 -29.37
C ASP A 113 31.94 -62.35 -28.67
N ARG A 114 30.88 -61.71 -28.14
CA ARG A 114 29.59 -62.38 -27.95
C ARG A 114 28.43 -61.38 -27.84
N SER A 115 28.06 -60.75 -28.96
CA SER A 115 26.90 -59.84 -29.04
C SER A 115 25.61 -60.50 -29.54
N ASP A 116 25.65 -61.75 -30.02
CA ASP A 116 24.52 -62.30 -30.80
C ASP A 116 23.60 -63.29 -30.07
N ASP A 117 23.88 -63.66 -28.81
CA ASP A 117 23.13 -64.70 -28.07
C ASP A 117 22.19 -64.19 -26.95
N LEU A 118 21.83 -62.90 -26.89
CA LEU A 118 20.95 -62.35 -25.84
C LEU A 118 19.52 -62.01 -26.31
N LYS A 119 19.03 -62.64 -27.39
CA LYS A 119 17.70 -62.33 -27.95
C LYS A 119 16.50 -63.02 -27.28
N GLU A 120 16.68 -63.84 -26.25
CA GLU A 120 15.57 -64.52 -25.59
C GLU A 120 15.68 -64.44 -24.06
N GLY A 121 15.42 -63.25 -23.53
CA GLY A 121 15.15 -63.02 -22.12
C GLY A 121 13.91 -62.14 -21.97
N ASN A 122 12.74 -62.75 -21.71
CA ASN A 122 11.49 -62.06 -21.43
C ASN A 122 11.58 -61.33 -20.07
N GLY A 123 12.18 -60.14 -20.08
CA GLY A 123 12.13 -59.19 -18.97
C GLY A 123 11.47 -57.88 -19.42
N GLU A 124 10.83 -57.18 -18.49
CA GLU A 124 10.12 -55.91 -18.70
C GLU A 124 11.01 -54.85 -19.40
N LEU A 125 12.31 -54.82 -19.08
CA LEU A 125 13.29 -53.94 -19.74
C LEU A 125 13.64 -54.36 -21.17
N GLY A 126 13.58 -55.66 -21.48
CA GLY A 126 13.80 -56.19 -22.84
C GLY A 126 12.68 -55.79 -23.79
N ASP A 127 11.43 -55.77 -23.30
CA ASP A 127 10.28 -55.24 -24.04
C ASP A 127 10.43 -53.73 -24.30
N CYS A 128 10.96 -52.96 -23.33
CA CYS A 128 11.25 -51.53 -23.51
C CYS A 128 12.27 -51.26 -24.62
N VAL A 129 13.37 -52.02 -24.65
CA VAL A 129 14.40 -51.90 -25.71
C VAL A 129 13.80 -52.22 -27.07
N ARG A 130 12.95 -53.26 -27.16
CA ARG A 130 12.24 -53.60 -28.41
C ARG A 130 11.39 -52.42 -28.92
N VAL A 131 10.64 -51.75 -28.05
CA VAL A 131 9.81 -50.58 -28.46
C VAL A 131 10.68 -49.39 -28.88
N LEU A 132 11.77 -49.10 -28.15
CA LEU A 132 12.69 -48.03 -28.51
C LEU A 132 13.44 -48.31 -29.84
N ASP A 133 13.78 -49.57 -30.13
CA ASP A 133 14.33 -49.96 -31.42
C ASP A 133 13.36 -49.67 -32.57
N ARG A 134 12.04 -49.82 -32.34
CA ARG A 134 11.01 -49.45 -33.32
C ARG A 134 10.92 -47.93 -33.50
N PHE A 135 11.13 -47.13 -32.45
CA PHE A 135 11.27 -45.66 -32.61
C PHE A 135 12.50 -45.32 -33.43
N LEU A 136 13.63 -46.00 -33.19
CA LEU A 136 14.84 -45.80 -33.96
C LEU A 136 14.59 -46.15 -35.43
N GLU A 137 13.89 -47.25 -35.70
CA GLU A 137 13.47 -47.64 -37.05
C GLU A 137 12.58 -46.60 -37.73
N LEU A 138 11.59 -46.08 -37.01
CA LEU A 138 10.75 -44.98 -37.49
C LEU A 138 11.61 -43.76 -37.89
N GLY A 139 12.55 -43.36 -37.04
CA GLY A 139 13.45 -42.24 -37.33
C GLY A 139 14.31 -42.47 -38.57
N MET A 140 14.81 -43.70 -38.77
CA MET A 140 15.66 -44.04 -39.92
C MET A 140 14.88 -43.99 -41.23
N ARG A 141 13.66 -44.51 -41.22
CA ARG A 141 12.77 -44.48 -42.40
C ARG A 141 12.45 -43.05 -42.80
N ARG A 142 12.30 -42.15 -41.81
CA ARG A 142 12.03 -40.72 -42.04
C ARG A 142 13.25 -39.93 -42.54
N LEU A 143 14.46 -40.48 -42.51
CA LEU A 143 15.65 -39.88 -43.12
C LEU A 143 15.93 -40.38 -44.55
N ARG A 144 15.13 -41.32 -45.09
CA ARG A 144 15.34 -41.80 -46.46
C ARG A 144 15.01 -40.69 -47.49
N PRO A 145 15.73 -40.62 -48.62
CA PRO A 145 15.47 -39.63 -49.67
C PRO A 145 14.13 -39.86 -50.36
N ASP A 146 13.47 -38.79 -50.80
CA ASP A 146 12.16 -38.87 -51.48
C ASP A 146 12.27 -39.31 -52.95
N VAL A 147 13.46 -39.17 -53.53
CA VAL A 147 13.76 -39.55 -54.90
C VAL A 147 14.77 -40.69 -54.87
N VAL A 148 14.31 -41.90 -55.21
CA VAL A 148 15.22 -43.00 -55.52
C VAL A 148 15.91 -42.65 -56.83
N MET A 149 17.19 -42.29 -56.78
CA MET A 149 18.02 -42.18 -57.98
C MET A 149 18.18 -43.59 -58.56
N GLU A 150 17.39 -43.93 -59.58
CA GLU A 150 17.72 -45.01 -60.50
C GLU A 150 19.05 -44.64 -61.19
N GLY A 151 20.15 -45.12 -60.61
CA GLY A 151 21.44 -45.17 -61.31
C GLY A 151 21.33 -46.23 -62.39
N GLY A 152 21.33 -45.79 -63.65
CA GLY A 152 21.43 -46.69 -64.79
C GLY A 152 22.74 -47.47 -64.75
N ASP A 153 22.64 -48.79 -64.87
CA ASP A 153 23.23 -49.52 -65.98
C ASP A 153 22.31 -50.69 -66.29
N ALA A 154 21.82 -50.71 -67.52
CA ALA A 154 21.11 -51.83 -68.08
C ALA A 154 22.12 -52.94 -68.36
N ASP A 155 21.93 -54.10 -67.74
CA ASP A 155 22.10 -55.37 -68.44
C ASP A 155 21.15 -56.40 -67.86
N ALA A 156 20.47 -57.07 -68.78
CA ALA A 156 19.37 -57.99 -68.56
C ALA A 156 19.84 -59.30 -67.92
N ASP A 157 19.14 -59.73 -66.88
CA ASP A 157 18.41 -61.01 -66.90
C ASP A 157 17.45 -61.07 -65.71
N GLY A 158 16.23 -61.52 -65.97
CA GLY A 158 15.11 -61.45 -65.05
C GLY A 158 15.21 -62.43 -63.89
N GLU A 159 15.11 -61.88 -62.68
CA GLU A 159 14.45 -62.53 -61.56
C GLU A 159 13.52 -61.51 -60.89
N GLU A 160 12.38 -62.02 -60.44
CA GLU A 160 11.16 -61.31 -60.14
C GLU A 160 11.28 -60.27 -59.01
N GLU A 161 10.51 -59.20 -59.20
CA GLU A 161 10.07 -58.18 -58.25
C GLU A 161 10.16 -58.55 -56.76
N HIS A 162 11.27 -58.23 -56.09
CA HIS A 162 11.24 -57.85 -54.67
C HIS A 162 10.77 -56.39 -54.56
N LYS A 163 9.51 -56.15 -54.93
CA LYS A 163 8.75 -55.00 -54.46
C LYS A 163 8.52 -55.24 -52.97
N ALA A 164 9.52 -54.96 -52.14
CA ALA A 164 9.43 -55.09 -50.70
C ALA A 164 8.22 -54.27 -50.25
N VAL A 165 7.14 -54.99 -49.93
CA VAL A 165 6.02 -54.47 -49.16
C VAL A 165 6.65 -53.79 -47.95
N LEU A 166 6.60 -52.46 -47.92
CA LEU A 166 7.19 -51.67 -46.86
C LEU A 166 6.41 -52.03 -45.58
N GLU A 167 6.97 -52.94 -44.77
CA GLU A 167 6.33 -53.43 -43.56
C GLU A 167 6.01 -52.25 -42.65
N LYS A 168 4.72 -51.97 -42.43
CA LYS A 168 4.25 -50.81 -41.68
C LYS A 168 4.78 -50.89 -40.24
N VAL A 169 5.46 -49.84 -39.76
CA VAL A 169 5.83 -49.74 -38.33
C VAL A 169 4.55 -49.37 -37.57
N LEU A 170 3.79 -50.39 -37.18
CA LEU A 170 2.57 -50.27 -36.39
C LEU A 170 2.92 -50.34 -34.90
N ILE A 171 3.13 -49.19 -34.27
CA ILE A 171 3.28 -49.14 -32.80
C ILE A 171 1.90 -48.84 -32.24
N GLU A 172 1.34 -49.79 -31.50
CA GLU A 172 0.06 -49.64 -30.82
C GLU A 172 0.25 -49.04 -29.43
N GLU A 173 -0.79 -48.38 -28.91
CA GLU A 173 -0.76 -47.76 -27.58
C GLU A 173 -0.45 -48.77 -26.46
N GLU A 174 -0.93 -50.01 -26.59
CA GLU A 174 -0.72 -51.09 -25.63
C GLU A 174 0.75 -51.49 -25.49
N GLU A 175 1.53 -51.41 -26.58
CA GLU A 175 2.97 -51.71 -26.55
C GLU A 175 3.76 -50.64 -25.78
N MET A 176 3.28 -49.40 -25.78
CA MET A 176 3.93 -48.26 -25.12
C MET A 176 3.86 -48.33 -23.59
N VAL A 177 2.97 -49.18 -23.06
CA VAL A 177 2.77 -49.35 -21.61
C VAL A 177 4.05 -49.83 -20.90
N CYS A 178 4.86 -50.67 -21.56
CA CYS A 178 6.13 -51.14 -20.97
C CYS A 178 7.11 -49.99 -20.70
N LEU A 179 7.05 -48.88 -21.46
CA LEU A 179 7.94 -47.74 -21.30
C LEU A 179 7.63 -46.90 -20.05
N ARG A 180 6.53 -47.13 -19.34
CA ARG A 180 6.11 -46.30 -18.19
C ARG A 180 7.22 -46.10 -17.17
N ASN A 181 7.86 -47.16 -16.70
CA ASN A 181 8.95 -47.08 -15.71
C ASN A 181 10.18 -46.35 -16.28
N VAL A 182 10.53 -46.64 -17.54
CA VAL A 182 11.65 -46.03 -18.26
C VAL A 182 11.44 -44.51 -18.48
N ILE A 183 10.19 -44.09 -18.73
CA ILE A 183 9.82 -42.67 -18.84
C ILE A 183 10.06 -41.95 -17.50
N MET A 184 9.79 -42.61 -16.38
CA MET A 184 9.99 -42.01 -15.07
C MET A 184 11.46 -41.84 -14.69
N ASP A 185 12.30 -42.83 -15.03
CA ASP A 185 13.74 -42.85 -14.75
C ASP A 185 14.54 -41.89 -15.65
N TYR A 186 14.08 -41.69 -16.90
CA TYR A 186 14.75 -40.86 -17.89
C TYR A 186 13.87 -39.70 -18.39
N ALA A 187 13.06 -39.12 -17.51
CA ALA A 187 12.07 -38.10 -17.84
C ALA A 187 12.65 -36.91 -18.63
N ASP A 188 13.84 -36.40 -18.29
CA ASP A 188 14.46 -35.29 -19.02
C ASP A 188 14.80 -35.65 -20.49
N LEU A 189 15.13 -36.91 -20.78
CA LEU A 189 15.39 -37.37 -22.15
C LEU A 189 14.11 -37.56 -22.96
N PHE A 190 13.04 -38.06 -22.32
CA PHE A 190 11.73 -38.15 -22.96
C PHE A 190 11.12 -36.77 -23.17
N ASP A 191 11.33 -35.82 -22.27
CA ASP A 191 10.90 -34.43 -22.45
C ASP A 191 11.60 -33.78 -23.66
N ALA A 192 12.92 -33.94 -23.76
CA ALA A 192 13.69 -33.49 -24.93
C ALA A 192 13.22 -34.17 -26.23
N LEU A 193 12.89 -35.47 -26.16
CA LEU A 193 12.32 -36.22 -27.28
C LEU A 193 10.95 -35.66 -27.68
N CYS A 194 10.06 -35.43 -26.73
CA CYS A 194 8.73 -34.87 -27.00
C CYS A 194 8.80 -33.44 -27.54
N GLU A 195 9.73 -32.61 -27.06
CA GLU A 195 9.95 -31.25 -27.57
C GLU A 195 10.48 -31.29 -29.02
N ASN A 196 11.42 -32.20 -29.29
CA ASN A 196 11.92 -32.45 -30.65
C ASN A 196 10.78 -32.92 -31.58
N ILE A 197 9.95 -33.88 -31.13
CA ILE A 197 8.76 -34.33 -31.88
C ILE A 197 7.82 -33.15 -32.14
N GLN A 198 7.53 -32.33 -31.12
CA GLN A 198 6.62 -31.19 -31.26
C GLN A 198 7.10 -30.21 -32.32
N ARG A 199 8.40 -29.92 -32.38
CA ARG A 199 8.98 -29.05 -33.41
C ARG A 199 8.85 -29.65 -34.81
N GLN A 200 9.00 -30.97 -34.93
CA GLN A 200 8.78 -31.66 -36.20
C GLN A 200 7.31 -31.59 -36.64
N LEU A 201 6.36 -31.82 -35.72
CA LEU A 201 4.93 -31.76 -36.02
C LEU A 201 4.48 -30.35 -36.42
N LYS A 202 4.98 -29.30 -35.75
CA LYS A 202 4.68 -27.90 -36.10
C LYS A 202 5.26 -27.46 -37.44
N GLY A 203 6.37 -28.05 -37.91
CA GLY A 203 6.94 -27.77 -39.23
C GLY A 203 6.15 -28.38 -40.40
N LEU A 204 5.28 -29.35 -40.11
CA LEU A 204 4.43 -30.07 -41.08
C LEU A 204 3.07 -29.39 -41.29
N ASP A 205 2.51 -28.78 -40.24
CA ASP A 205 1.33 -27.93 -40.35
C ASP A 205 1.79 -26.52 -40.78
N GLY A 206 1.69 -26.23 -42.09
CA GLY A 206 2.05 -24.92 -42.63
C GLY A 206 1.37 -23.79 -41.85
N ASP A 207 2.13 -22.72 -41.57
CA ASP A 207 1.72 -21.49 -40.87
C ASP A 207 0.23 -21.16 -41.08
N ASP A 208 -0.64 -21.59 -40.16
CA ASP A 208 -1.95 -20.99 -39.95
C ASP A 208 -1.78 -19.84 -38.94
N SER A 209 -0.78 -18.98 -39.20
CA SER A 209 -0.78 -17.64 -38.68
C SER A 209 -1.75 -16.85 -39.56
N GLY A 210 -2.90 -16.48 -38.99
CA GLY A 210 -3.94 -15.75 -39.69
C GLY A 210 -3.45 -14.43 -40.28
N MET A 211 -2.97 -14.46 -41.51
CA MET A 211 -3.02 -13.36 -42.48
C MET A 211 -2.83 -13.91 -43.90
N ALA A 212 -3.82 -13.63 -44.74
CA ALA A 212 -3.90 -14.05 -46.13
C ALA A 212 -2.72 -13.58 -46.99
N ILE A 213 -2.19 -14.47 -47.83
CA ILE A 213 -2.03 -14.33 -49.29
C ILE A 213 -1.83 -15.74 -49.87
N MET A 214 -2.79 -16.18 -50.69
CA MET A 214 -2.71 -17.42 -51.45
C MET A 214 -1.55 -17.38 -52.46
N ILE A 215 -0.55 -18.23 -52.28
CA ILE A 215 0.27 -18.73 -53.40
C ILE A 215 -0.09 -20.20 -53.57
N ARG A 216 -0.86 -20.49 -54.63
CA ARG A 216 -1.17 -21.84 -55.07
C ARG A 216 0.14 -22.58 -55.38
N ARG A 217 0.50 -23.58 -54.57
CA ARG A 217 1.42 -24.65 -54.99
C ARG A 217 0.59 -25.68 -55.74
N GLU A 218 0.93 -25.88 -57.00
CA GLU A 218 0.35 -26.92 -57.85
C GLU A 218 0.69 -28.32 -57.31
N GLU A 219 -0.35 -29.15 -57.30
CA GLU A 219 -0.44 -30.60 -57.12
C GLU A 219 0.87 -31.41 -57.05
N LYS A 220 1.12 -32.04 -55.88
CA LYS A 220 1.86 -33.30 -55.75
C LYS A 220 1.07 -34.27 -54.85
N VAL A 221 0.08 -34.92 -55.46
CA VAL A 221 -0.98 -35.76 -54.86
C VAL A 221 -0.47 -37.17 -54.41
N ILE A 222 0.80 -37.34 -54.03
CA ILE A 222 1.35 -38.66 -53.63
C ILE A 222 2.02 -38.64 -52.23
N VAL A 223 2.21 -37.47 -51.61
CA VAL A 223 3.05 -37.33 -50.40
C VAL A 223 2.26 -37.53 -49.08
N ASP A 224 0.93 -37.49 -49.10
CA ASP A 224 0.13 -37.31 -47.89
C ASP A 224 -0.11 -38.58 -47.05
N SER A 225 -0.07 -39.80 -47.60
CA SER A 225 -0.43 -40.99 -46.80
C SER A 225 0.70 -41.53 -45.90
N PHE A 226 1.97 -41.31 -46.28
CA PHE A 226 3.13 -41.88 -45.59
C PHE A 226 3.60 -41.02 -44.41
N ASP A 227 3.52 -39.69 -44.54
CA ASP A 227 3.91 -38.78 -43.45
C ASP A 227 2.81 -38.71 -42.37
N GLU A 228 1.52 -38.87 -42.72
CA GLU A 228 0.41 -38.88 -41.76
C GLU A 228 0.43 -40.11 -40.82
N GLU A 229 0.82 -41.30 -41.31
CA GLU A 229 0.96 -42.47 -40.44
C GLU A 229 2.11 -42.30 -39.44
N HIS A 230 3.24 -41.74 -39.88
CA HIS A 230 4.35 -41.42 -38.99
C HIS A 230 3.99 -40.30 -38.01
N LYS A 231 3.22 -39.30 -38.44
CA LYS A 231 2.65 -38.24 -37.60
C LYS A 231 1.82 -38.85 -36.46
N GLY A 232 0.98 -39.84 -36.78
CA GLY A 232 0.20 -40.59 -35.80
C GLY A 232 1.05 -41.27 -34.73
N VAL A 233 2.11 -41.98 -35.13
CA VAL A 233 3.03 -42.65 -34.17
C VAL A 233 3.80 -41.64 -33.31
N LEU A 234 4.26 -40.52 -33.88
CA LEU A 234 4.94 -39.46 -33.12
C LEU A 234 4.03 -38.79 -32.09
N SER A 235 2.78 -38.51 -32.46
CA SER A 235 1.77 -38.00 -31.54
C SER A 235 1.46 -39.03 -30.44
N LEU A 236 1.44 -40.33 -30.78
CA LEU A 236 1.26 -41.41 -29.81
C LEU A 236 2.41 -41.45 -28.79
N ILE A 237 3.67 -41.27 -29.23
CA ILE A 237 4.83 -41.18 -28.32
C ILE A 237 4.65 -40.03 -27.33
N GLN A 238 4.28 -38.84 -27.79
CA GLN A 238 4.03 -37.69 -26.91
C GLN A 238 2.88 -37.97 -25.93
N MET A 239 1.77 -38.52 -26.43
CA MET A 239 0.59 -38.87 -25.63
C MET A 239 0.93 -39.87 -24.52
N SER A 240 1.66 -40.95 -24.86
CA SER A 240 2.07 -41.96 -23.88
C SER A 240 2.99 -41.39 -22.78
N VAL A 241 3.90 -40.47 -23.13
CA VAL A 241 4.75 -39.79 -22.14
C VAL A 241 3.93 -38.91 -21.20
N GLN A 242 2.99 -38.13 -21.75
CA GLN A 242 2.10 -37.29 -20.94
C GLN A 242 1.19 -38.12 -20.02
N LEU A 243 0.60 -39.20 -20.52
CA LEU A 243 -0.21 -40.12 -19.72
C LEU A 243 0.61 -40.79 -18.61
N ALA A 244 1.86 -41.17 -18.87
CA ALA A 244 2.74 -41.73 -17.83
C ALA A 244 3.00 -40.74 -16.69
N HIS A 245 3.25 -39.47 -17.01
CA HIS A 245 3.42 -38.42 -15.98
C HIS A 245 2.11 -38.11 -15.24
N LEU A 246 0.96 -38.07 -15.93
CA LEU A 246 -0.35 -37.85 -15.29
C LEU A 246 -0.76 -39.01 -14.39
N ASP A 247 -0.51 -40.25 -14.80
CA ASP A 247 -0.79 -41.43 -13.97
C ASP A 247 0.14 -41.48 -12.76
N ALA A 248 1.42 -41.12 -12.91
CA ALA A 248 2.32 -40.97 -11.77
C ALA A 248 1.84 -39.89 -10.79
N ILE A 249 1.35 -38.75 -11.29
CA ILE A 249 0.75 -37.70 -10.46
C ILE A 249 -0.46 -38.25 -9.70
N LYS A 250 -1.33 -39.07 -10.32
CA LYS A 250 -2.46 -39.72 -9.64
C LYS A 250 -1.99 -40.63 -8.49
N GLU A 251 -0.98 -41.45 -8.73
CA GLU A 251 -0.45 -42.34 -7.69
C GLU A 251 0.19 -41.54 -6.54
N TYR A 252 1.01 -40.52 -6.85
CA TYR A 252 1.57 -39.65 -5.81
C TYR A 252 0.50 -38.89 -5.02
N LEU A 253 -0.61 -38.47 -5.66
CA LEU A 253 -1.75 -37.86 -4.98
C LEU A 253 -2.44 -38.84 -4.03
N LYS A 254 -2.61 -40.11 -4.42
CA LYS A 254 -3.16 -41.17 -3.55
C LYS A 254 -2.27 -41.45 -2.34
N ASP A 255 -0.95 -41.42 -2.55
CA ASP A 255 0.06 -41.66 -1.51
C ASP A 255 0.33 -40.42 -0.64
N GLY A 256 -0.21 -39.25 -1.00
CA GLY A 256 0.00 -37.99 -0.30
C GLY A 256 1.41 -37.39 -0.49
N ASP A 257 2.17 -37.87 -1.48
CA ASP A 257 3.51 -37.39 -1.81
C ASP A 257 3.46 -36.14 -2.71
N ILE A 258 3.48 -34.98 -2.07
CA ILE A 258 3.35 -33.68 -2.74
C ILE A 258 4.62 -33.31 -3.50
N GLU A 259 5.79 -33.72 -3.01
CA GLU A 259 7.06 -33.48 -3.68
C GLU A 259 7.13 -34.32 -4.97
N GLY A 260 6.66 -35.58 -4.89
CA GLY A 260 6.45 -36.45 -6.04
C GLY A 260 5.57 -35.78 -7.11
N VAL A 261 4.42 -35.22 -6.73
CA VAL A 261 3.54 -34.47 -7.65
C VAL A 261 4.26 -33.28 -8.27
N VAL A 262 4.86 -32.40 -7.46
CA VAL A 262 5.56 -31.17 -7.90
C VAL A 262 6.65 -31.52 -8.92
N SER A 263 7.47 -32.53 -8.65
CA SER A 263 8.57 -32.95 -9.53
C SER A 263 8.15 -33.38 -10.94
N ARG A 264 6.88 -33.74 -11.15
CA ARG A 264 6.37 -34.21 -12.45
C ARG A 264 5.67 -33.12 -13.26
N ILE A 265 5.26 -32.01 -12.63
CA ILE A 265 4.55 -30.91 -13.31
C ILE A 265 5.39 -30.29 -14.43
N ARG A 266 6.72 -30.21 -14.25
CA ARG A 266 7.64 -29.65 -15.25
C ARG A 266 7.63 -30.39 -16.60
N PHE A 267 7.17 -31.63 -16.63
CA PHE A 267 7.13 -32.47 -17.84
C PHE A 267 5.77 -32.45 -18.54
N LEU A 268 4.79 -31.72 -18.01
CA LEU A 268 3.45 -31.63 -18.59
C LEU A 268 3.38 -30.56 -19.68
N HIS A 269 2.88 -30.96 -20.85
CA HIS A 269 2.75 -30.10 -22.03
C HIS A 269 1.38 -30.28 -22.68
N LEU A 270 0.57 -29.21 -22.67
CA LEU A 270 -0.71 -29.23 -23.38
C LEU A 270 -0.51 -29.28 -24.90
N GLY A 271 -1.42 -29.97 -25.59
CA GLY A 271 -1.37 -30.15 -27.05
C GLY A 271 -0.58 -31.38 -27.52
N TYR A 272 -0.13 -32.24 -26.60
CA TYR A 272 0.60 -33.49 -26.89
C TYR A 272 -0.35 -34.71 -27.00
N GLY A 273 -1.57 -34.50 -27.54
CA GLY A 273 -2.54 -35.57 -27.81
C GLY A 273 -3.44 -35.98 -26.65
N VAL A 274 -3.23 -35.45 -25.44
CA VAL A 274 -4.11 -35.67 -24.27
C VAL A 274 -5.12 -34.53 -24.16
N GLU A 275 -6.38 -34.86 -23.88
CA GLU A 275 -7.46 -33.87 -23.67
C GLU A 275 -7.21 -33.03 -22.39
N ASP A 276 -7.53 -31.73 -22.46
CA ASP A 276 -7.29 -30.77 -21.36
C ASP A 276 -7.96 -31.20 -20.03
N ASP A 277 -9.11 -31.87 -20.10
CA ASP A 277 -9.83 -32.37 -18.91
C ASP A 277 -9.05 -33.45 -18.14
N VAL A 278 -8.19 -34.22 -18.81
CA VAL A 278 -7.37 -35.24 -18.14
C VAL A 278 -6.28 -34.59 -17.27
N TYR A 279 -5.79 -33.42 -17.68
CA TYR A 279 -4.84 -32.64 -16.89
C TYR A 279 -5.48 -31.98 -15.66
N ARG A 280 -6.81 -31.90 -15.60
CA ARG A 280 -7.52 -31.42 -14.40
C ARG A 280 -7.40 -32.36 -13.21
N VAL A 281 -6.69 -33.49 -13.29
CA VAL A 281 -6.31 -34.29 -12.11
C VAL A 281 -5.63 -33.46 -11.01
N LEU A 282 -4.98 -32.36 -11.39
CA LEU A 282 -4.41 -31.39 -10.44
C LEU A 282 -5.47 -30.69 -9.56
N SER A 283 -6.76 -30.80 -9.89
CA SER A 283 -7.90 -30.29 -9.12
C SER A 283 -8.40 -31.26 -8.03
N GLU A 284 -8.05 -32.56 -8.08
CA GLU A 284 -8.38 -33.56 -7.04
C GLU A 284 -7.68 -33.30 -5.69
N LYS A 285 -7.08 -32.12 -5.56
CA LYS A 285 -6.50 -31.45 -4.40
C LYS A 285 -7.48 -31.20 -3.24
N GLU A 286 -8.56 -31.97 -3.13
CA GLU A 286 -9.51 -31.85 -2.03
C GLU A 286 -8.77 -31.99 -0.68
N ARG A 287 -8.75 -30.88 0.06
CA ARG A 287 -8.44 -30.78 1.50
C ARG A 287 -7.04 -31.24 1.91
N PHE A 288 -6.03 -30.43 1.60
CA PHE A 288 -4.87 -30.36 2.49
C PHE A 288 -5.32 -29.81 3.85
N GLY A 289 -5.64 -30.71 4.79
CA GLY A 289 -5.96 -30.40 6.19
C GLY A 289 -4.75 -29.94 7.00
N VAL A 290 -3.85 -29.17 6.40
CA VAL A 290 -2.63 -28.64 7.02
C VAL A 290 -2.72 -27.12 6.97
N SER A 291 -2.19 -26.45 7.99
CA SER A 291 -2.18 -24.98 8.15
C SER A 291 -2.01 -24.24 6.82
N ARG A 292 -2.76 -23.14 6.63
CA ARG A 292 -2.80 -22.27 5.42
C ARG A 292 -1.43 -21.98 4.79
N HIS A 293 -0.38 -21.85 5.60
CA HIS A 293 0.97 -21.61 5.09
C HIS A 293 1.57 -22.79 4.31
N SER A 294 1.31 -24.00 4.78
CA SER A 294 1.72 -25.19 4.04
C SER A 294 1.02 -25.27 2.68
N THR A 295 -0.23 -24.81 2.58
CA THR A 295 -0.95 -24.79 1.31
C THR A 295 -0.43 -23.70 0.37
N GLU A 296 -0.02 -22.55 0.90
CA GLU A 296 0.59 -21.45 0.12
C GLU A 296 1.98 -21.81 -0.43
N GLU A 297 2.85 -22.40 0.39
CA GLU A 297 4.19 -22.83 -0.05
C GLU A 297 4.11 -23.91 -1.13
N LYS A 298 3.21 -24.89 -0.95
CA LYS A 298 2.96 -25.93 -1.96
C LYS A 298 2.39 -25.37 -3.26
N LEU A 299 1.53 -24.36 -3.17
CA LEU A 299 1.00 -23.69 -4.37
C LEU A 299 2.12 -22.96 -5.12
N LEU A 300 3.02 -22.28 -4.41
CA LEU A 300 4.19 -21.62 -5.01
C LEU A 300 5.12 -22.61 -5.70
N GLN A 301 5.37 -23.79 -5.11
CA GLN A 301 6.15 -24.86 -5.73
C GLN A 301 5.50 -25.35 -7.04
N ILE A 302 4.18 -25.56 -7.04
CA ILE A 302 3.43 -25.98 -8.23
C ILE A 302 3.55 -24.94 -9.36
N TYR A 303 3.37 -23.65 -9.04
CA TYR A 303 3.57 -22.58 -10.03
C TYR A 303 5.03 -22.51 -10.50
N GLY A 304 6.00 -22.75 -9.62
CA GLY A 304 7.42 -22.79 -9.97
C GLY A 304 7.74 -23.88 -11.00
N GLU A 305 7.25 -25.10 -10.78
CA GLU A 305 7.46 -26.21 -11.73
C GLU A 305 6.64 -26.06 -13.01
N ALA A 306 5.42 -25.51 -12.92
CA ALA A 306 4.62 -25.21 -14.12
C ALA A 306 5.27 -24.12 -14.99
N LEU A 307 5.99 -23.16 -14.40
CA LEU A 307 6.79 -22.21 -15.16
C LEU A 307 8.02 -22.88 -15.79
N SER A 308 8.57 -23.89 -15.12
CA SER A 308 9.72 -24.66 -15.61
C SER A 308 9.38 -25.56 -16.80
N SER A 309 8.11 -25.95 -16.97
CA SER A 309 7.66 -26.68 -18.17
C SER A 309 7.64 -25.83 -19.45
N ASN A 310 7.82 -24.50 -19.34
CA ASN A 310 7.71 -23.57 -20.47
C ASN A 310 6.33 -23.63 -21.19
N CYS A 311 5.31 -24.22 -20.55
CA CYS A 311 3.96 -24.34 -21.10
C CYS A 311 3.05 -23.26 -20.50
N ARG A 312 2.85 -22.14 -21.23
CA ARG A 312 1.96 -21.05 -20.79
C ARG A 312 0.53 -21.54 -20.51
N HIS A 313 0.02 -22.47 -21.31
CA HIS A 313 -1.34 -23.00 -21.15
C HIS A 313 -1.48 -23.83 -19.86
N LEU A 314 -0.42 -24.54 -19.44
CA LEU A 314 -0.41 -25.27 -18.16
C LEU A 314 -0.55 -24.31 -16.98
N VAL A 315 0.22 -23.22 -16.99
CA VAL A 315 0.14 -22.17 -15.95
C VAL A 315 -1.25 -21.55 -15.91
N GLN A 316 -1.84 -21.27 -17.07
CA GLN A 316 -3.22 -20.75 -17.17
C GLN A 316 -4.25 -21.74 -16.64
N MET A 317 -4.12 -23.02 -16.94
CA MET A 317 -5.02 -24.06 -16.44
C MET A 317 -4.92 -24.22 -14.92
N ILE A 318 -3.70 -24.25 -14.37
CA ILE A 318 -3.49 -24.27 -12.90
C ILE A 318 -4.10 -23.03 -12.26
N GLN A 319 -3.99 -21.86 -12.90
CA GLN A 319 -4.64 -20.64 -12.44
C GLN A 319 -6.17 -20.75 -12.46
N VAL A 320 -6.77 -21.30 -13.53
CA VAL A 320 -8.21 -21.52 -13.62
C VAL A 320 -8.69 -22.48 -12.53
N ILE A 321 -7.99 -23.60 -12.32
CA ILE A 321 -8.32 -24.55 -11.24
C ILE A 321 -8.24 -23.86 -9.88
N HIS A 322 -7.20 -23.06 -9.64
CA HIS A 322 -7.07 -22.32 -8.39
C HIS A 322 -8.19 -21.28 -8.20
N ASP A 323 -8.59 -20.62 -9.28
CA ASP A 323 -9.67 -19.63 -9.28
C ASP A 323 -11.03 -20.28 -9.00
N GLU A 324 -11.32 -21.43 -9.62
CA GLU A 324 -12.54 -22.21 -9.39
C GLU A 324 -12.67 -22.57 -7.89
N LEU A 325 -11.59 -23.07 -7.27
CA LEU A 325 -11.56 -23.38 -5.83
C LEU A 325 -11.79 -22.15 -4.94
N LEU A 326 -11.19 -21.02 -5.30
CA LEU A 326 -11.36 -19.77 -4.57
C LEU A 326 -12.77 -19.18 -4.76
N VAL A 327 -13.40 -19.34 -5.93
CA VAL A 327 -14.80 -18.94 -6.16
C VAL A 327 -15.72 -19.72 -5.24
N GLU A 328 -15.56 -21.04 -5.15
CA GLU A 328 -16.36 -21.89 -4.25
C GLU A 328 -16.21 -21.45 -2.78
N GLU A 329 -14.97 -21.19 -2.33
CA GLU A 329 -14.71 -20.66 -0.99
C GLU A 329 -15.43 -19.32 -0.78
N ILE A 330 -15.28 -18.37 -1.70
CA ILE A 330 -15.90 -17.03 -1.62
C ILE A 330 -17.43 -17.13 -1.59
N GLU A 331 -18.04 -18.00 -2.40
CA GLU A 331 -19.49 -18.20 -2.43
C GLU A 331 -20.02 -18.80 -1.13
N MET A 332 -19.30 -19.77 -0.54
CA MET A 332 -19.63 -20.29 0.79
C MET A 332 -19.60 -19.17 1.84
N TYR A 333 -18.55 -18.35 1.86
CA TYR A 333 -18.45 -17.23 2.81
C TYR A 333 -19.56 -16.18 2.62
N ARG A 334 -19.90 -15.81 1.38
CA ARG A 334 -21.01 -14.88 1.10
C ARG A 334 -22.36 -15.41 1.58
N SER A 335 -22.55 -16.73 1.62
CA SER A 335 -23.80 -17.34 2.11
C SER A 335 -23.91 -17.37 3.64
N LEU A 336 -22.77 -17.38 4.35
CA LEU A 336 -22.71 -17.44 5.82
C LEU A 336 -22.65 -16.05 6.49
N ASP A 337 -21.98 -15.08 5.89
CA ASP A 337 -21.67 -13.80 6.55
C ASP A 337 -22.65 -12.67 6.19
N ASN A 338 -23.41 -12.20 7.20
CA ASN A 338 -24.27 -11.02 7.08
C ASN A 338 -23.46 -9.70 7.03
N ASN A 339 -22.17 -9.72 7.40
CA ASN A 339 -21.33 -8.53 7.60
C ASN A 339 -20.41 -8.18 6.42
N GLN A 340 -20.37 -9.02 5.37
CA GLN A 340 -19.64 -8.82 4.12
C GLN A 340 -18.14 -8.52 4.29
N ILE A 341 -17.48 -9.06 5.32
CA ILE A 341 -16.03 -8.87 5.47
C ILE A 341 -15.32 -9.82 4.49
N PRO A 342 -14.41 -9.34 3.63
CA PRO A 342 -13.59 -10.21 2.80
C PRO A 342 -12.80 -11.20 3.67
N PRO A 343 -12.81 -12.51 3.38
CA PRO A 343 -12.12 -13.53 4.18
C PRO A 343 -10.64 -13.20 4.46
N PRO A 344 -9.85 -12.66 3.52
CA PRO A 344 -8.46 -12.27 3.80
C PRO A 344 -8.33 -11.25 4.94
N LEU A 345 -9.26 -10.28 5.02
CA LEU A 345 -9.26 -9.25 6.05
C LEU A 345 -9.77 -9.79 7.39
N GLU A 346 -10.79 -10.65 7.37
CA GLU A 346 -11.32 -11.29 8.58
C GLU A 346 -10.26 -12.14 9.27
N HIS A 347 -9.53 -12.95 8.49
CA HIS A 347 -8.44 -13.77 9.00
C HIS A 347 -7.31 -12.93 9.60
N PHE A 348 -6.94 -11.84 8.94
CA PHE A 348 -5.91 -10.93 9.43
C PHE A 348 -6.34 -10.22 10.73
N HIS A 349 -7.60 -9.79 10.82
CA HIS A 349 -8.13 -9.20 12.04
C HIS A 349 -8.15 -10.21 13.20
N LYS A 350 -8.61 -11.45 12.99
CA LYS A 350 -8.58 -12.52 14.01
C LYS A 350 -7.16 -12.76 14.51
N TYR A 351 -6.19 -12.83 13.59
CA TYR A 351 -4.79 -12.98 13.92
C TYR A 351 -4.25 -11.81 14.79
N LEU A 352 -4.64 -10.57 14.48
CA LEU A 352 -4.26 -9.40 15.30
C LEU A 352 -4.89 -9.43 16.71
N VAL A 353 -6.14 -9.88 16.82
CA VAL A 353 -6.84 -10.03 18.11
C VAL A 353 -6.17 -11.12 18.96
N GLU A 354 -5.80 -12.25 18.37
CA GLU A 354 -5.04 -13.32 19.03
C GLU A 354 -3.65 -12.85 19.48
N LEU A 355 -2.99 -12.00 18.69
CA LEU A 355 -1.71 -11.39 19.05
C LEU A 355 -1.83 -10.46 20.27
N LYS A 356 -2.89 -9.65 20.33
CA LYS A 356 -3.14 -8.71 21.46
C LYS A 356 -3.48 -9.43 22.77
N THR A 357 -4.12 -10.60 22.69
CA THR A 357 -4.58 -11.37 23.87
C THR A 357 -3.52 -12.30 24.46
N ASN A 358 -2.50 -12.69 23.69
CA ASN A 358 -1.46 -13.64 24.10
C ASN A 358 -0.07 -12.99 24.29
N ALA A 359 0.01 -11.89 25.05
CA ALA A 359 1.27 -11.18 25.30
C ALA A 359 2.33 -12.00 26.08
N ASP A 360 1.98 -13.17 26.65
CA ASP A 360 2.84 -13.95 27.56
C ASP A 360 3.38 -15.30 27.02
N LEU A 361 3.12 -15.68 25.75
CA LEU A 361 3.61 -16.95 25.18
C LEU A 361 4.58 -16.70 24.02
N ASN A 362 5.85 -16.44 24.40
CA ASN A 362 6.96 -16.37 23.47
C ASN A 362 7.13 -17.68 22.68
N ASN A 363 7.00 -17.57 21.34
CA ASN A 363 7.68 -18.35 20.27
C ASN A 363 6.80 -19.04 19.20
N GLN A 364 5.50 -18.76 19.07
CA GLN A 364 4.70 -19.32 17.95
C GLN A 364 3.87 -18.32 17.15
N HIS A 365 3.98 -17.02 17.41
CA HIS A 365 3.29 -16.02 16.60
C HIS A 365 4.12 -15.63 15.37
N TRP A 366 3.47 -15.66 14.22
CA TRP A 366 4.01 -15.22 12.94
C TRP A 366 4.50 -13.75 13.04
N PRO A 367 5.54 -13.30 12.33
CA PRO A 367 5.91 -11.87 12.33
C PRO A 367 4.85 -11.03 11.61
N LEU A 368 4.40 -9.93 12.22
CA LEU A 368 3.36 -9.05 11.66
C LEU A 368 3.58 -8.70 10.18
N SER A 369 4.83 -8.49 9.77
CA SER A 369 5.21 -8.19 8.39
C SER A 369 4.87 -9.31 7.41
N MET A 370 5.11 -10.56 7.80
CA MET A 370 4.77 -11.70 6.97
C MET A 370 3.23 -11.87 6.92
N ALA A 371 2.50 -11.54 8.00
CA ALA A 371 1.04 -11.76 8.08
C ALA A 371 0.33 -10.75 7.19
N ALA A 372 0.83 -9.52 7.21
CA ALA A 372 0.46 -8.48 6.29
C ALA A 372 0.73 -8.90 4.83
N SER A 373 1.89 -9.49 4.52
CA SER A 373 2.18 -9.92 3.14
C SER A 373 1.27 -11.06 2.65
N SER A 374 0.98 -12.05 3.50
CA SER A 374 0.04 -13.14 3.16
C SER A 374 -1.37 -12.59 2.97
N CYS A 375 -1.87 -11.76 3.90
CA CYS A 375 -3.17 -11.09 3.77
C CYS A 375 -3.27 -10.26 2.48
N MET A 376 -2.24 -9.47 2.16
CA MET A 376 -2.21 -8.65 0.94
C MET A 376 -2.27 -9.50 -0.33
N ARG A 377 -1.48 -10.58 -0.40
CA ARG A 377 -1.52 -11.51 -1.54
C ARG A 377 -2.92 -12.09 -1.72
N ASP A 378 -3.51 -12.60 -0.65
CA ASP A 378 -4.82 -13.23 -0.69
C ASP A 378 -5.92 -12.22 -1.03
N LEU A 379 -5.78 -10.98 -0.56
CA LEU A 379 -6.67 -9.88 -0.92
C LEU A 379 -6.59 -9.54 -2.41
N PHE A 380 -5.42 -9.62 -3.05
CA PHE A 380 -5.31 -9.47 -4.51
C PHE A 380 -6.01 -10.60 -5.26
N HIS A 381 -5.86 -11.85 -4.82
CA HIS A 381 -6.56 -12.98 -5.44
C HIS A 381 -8.08 -12.84 -5.27
N PHE A 382 -8.53 -12.53 -4.06
CA PHE A 382 -9.94 -12.28 -3.76
C PHE A 382 -10.53 -11.17 -4.61
N ALA A 383 -9.84 -10.02 -4.71
CA ALA A 383 -10.28 -8.87 -5.48
C ALA A 383 -10.38 -9.18 -6.97
N ARG A 384 -9.38 -9.86 -7.53
CA ARG A 384 -9.35 -10.29 -8.93
C ARG A 384 -10.52 -11.22 -9.27
N ILE A 385 -10.77 -12.22 -8.43
CA ILE A 385 -11.83 -13.22 -8.66
C ILE A 385 -13.22 -12.61 -8.45
N SER A 386 -13.37 -11.75 -7.44
CA SER A 386 -14.64 -11.07 -7.17
C SER A 386 -14.94 -9.92 -8.13
N GLY A 387 -14.00 -9.52 -9.00
CA GLY A 387 -14.15 -8.38 -9.89
C GLY A 387 -14.19 -7.03 -9.16
N LEU A 388 -13.59 -6.95 -7.97
CA LEU A 388 -13.58 -5.74 -7.11
C LEU A 388 -12.17 -5.13 -7.08
N HIS A 389 -12.10 -3.83 -6.77
CA HIS A 389 -10.82 -3.19 -6.52
C HIS A 389 -10.35 -3.44 -5.07
N VAL A 390 -9.06 -3.70 -4.85
CA VAL A 390 -8.51 -3.95 -3.49
C VAL A 390 -8.85 -2.83 -2.51
N LEU A 391 -8.67 -1.57 -2.92
CA LEU A 391 -9.02 -0.42 -2.07
C LEU A 391 -10.52 -0.32 -1.83
N GLU A 392 -11.37 -0.74 -2.78
CA GLU A 392 -12.83 -0.75 -2.57
C GLU A 392 -13.20 -1.77 -1.49
N CYS A 393 -12.62 -2.97 -1.54
CA CYS A 393 -12.80 -3.99 -0.50
C CYS A 393 -12.40 -3.48 0.89
N VAL A 394 -11.22 -2.85 1.00
CA VAL A 394 -10.70 -2.30 2.26
C VAL A 394 -11.58 -1.16 2.76
N MET A 395 -11.89 -0.17 1.92
CA MET A 395 -12.70 0.99 2.30
C MET A 395 -14.10 0.56 2.74
N ASN A 396 -14.75 -0.35 2.01
CA ASN A 396 -16.08 -0.86 2.38
C ASN A 396 -16.05 -1.60 3.71
N THR A 397 -15.03 -2.43 3.95
CA THR A 397 -14.87 -3.18 5.20
C THR A 397 -14.68 -2.21 6.38
N VAL A 398 -13.75 -1.26 6.24
CA VAL A 398 -13.41 -0.30 7.28
C VAL A 398 -14.58 0.64 7.59
N LEU A 399 -15.27 1.17 6.58
CA LEU A 399 -16.44 2.04 6.78
C LEU A 399 -17.64 1.26 7.34
N SER A 400 -17.82 -0.01 6.96
CA SER A 400 -18.82 -0.90 7.55
C SER A 400 -18.54 -1.14 9.04
N ALA A 401 -17.28 -1.41 9.40
CA ALA A 401 -16.87 -1.55 10.80
C ALA A 401 -17.13 -0.27 11.61
N ILE A 402 -16.82 0.90 11.07
CA ILE A 402 -17.13 2.20 11.71
C ILE A 402 -18.64 2.40 11.87
N LYS A 403 -19.44 2.05 10.85
CA LYS A 403 -20.90 2.11 10.91
C LYS A 403 -21.48 1.18 11.98
N ARG A 404 -20.82 0.03 12.24
CA ARG A 404 -21.11 -0.88 13.36
C ARG A 404 -20.49 -0.45 14.69
N GLU A 405 -19.87 0.74 14.76
CA GLU A 405 -19.22 1.30 15.95
C GLU A 405 -17.96 0.54 16.42
N ASN A 406 -17.40 -0.34 15.58
CA ASN A 406 -16.21 -1.11 15.88
C ASN A 406 -14.95 -0.44 15.30
N ILE A 407 -14.43 0.56 16.02
CA ILE A 407 -13.26 1.35 15.59
C ILE A 407 -11.96 0.52 15.64
N GLU A 408 -11.88 -0.47 16.52
CA GLU A 408 -10.70 -1.34 16.62
C GLU A 408 -10.53 -2.23 15.37
N GLU A 409 -11.61 -2.86 14.90
CA GLU A 409 -11.63 -3.64 13.66
C GLU A 409 -11.19 -2.78 12.46
N ALA A 410 -11.72 -1.56 12.36
CA ALA A 410 -11.32 -0.60 11.34
C ALA A 410 -9.82 -0.27 11.42
N THR A 411 -9.29 -0.07 12.63
CA THR A 411 -7.87 0.25 12.85
C THR A 411 -6.96 -0.91 12.50
N ASP A 412 -7.35 -2.14 12.85
CA ASP A 412 -6.61 -3.37 12.57
C ASP A 412 -6.48 -3.61 11.06
N VAL A 413 -7.57 -3.45 10.30
CA VAL A 413 -7.53 -3.54 8.83
C VAL A 413 -6.63 -2.43 8.24
N LEU A 414 -6.68 -1.21 8.78
CA LEU A 414 -5.88 -0.08 8.32
C LEU A 414 -4.38 -0.18 8.64
N VAL A 415 -3.93 -1.18 9.41
CA VAL A 415 -2.50 -1.51 9.54
C VAL A 415 -1.88 -1.82 8.18
N LEU A 416 -2.64 -2.46 7.28
CA LEU A 416 -2.20 -2.79 5.92
C LEU A 416 -2.07 -1.55 5.03
N PHE A 417 -2.86 -0.50 5.29
CA PHE A 417 -2.96 0.71 4.45
C PHE A 417 -2.94 2.00 5.28
N PRO A 418 -1.81 2.34 5.93
CA PRO A 418 -1.73 3.47 6.86
C PRO A 418 -2.03 4.83 6.21
N ARG A 419 -1.79 4.96 4.89
CA ARG A 419 -2.07 6.20 4.14
C ARG A 419 -3.56 6.48 3.94
N LEU A 420 -4.44 5.48 4.12
CA LEU A 420 -5.88 5.67 4.01
C LEU A 420 -6.51 6.23 5.29
N ARG A 421 -5.80 6.20 6.42
CA ARG A 421 -6.35 6.60 7.73
C ARG A 421 -6.98 8.00 7.73
N PRO A 422 -6.37 9.06 7.16
CA PRO A 422 -6.98 10.39 7.17
C PRO A 422 -8.28 10.42 6.35
N LEU A 423 -8.31 9.75 5.20
CA LEU A 423 -9.50 9.66 4.36
C LEU A 423 -10.63 8.92 5.09
N ILE A 424 -10.33 7.80 5.73
CA ILE A 424 -11.31 7.06 6.53
C ILE A 424 -11.79 7.88 7.72
N ALA A 425 -10.91 8.60 8.42
CA ALA A 425 -11.31 9.43 9.56
C ALA A 425 -12.37 10.46 9.15
N THR A 426 -12.16 11.12 8.00
CA THR A 426 -13.11 12.10 7.45
C THR A 426 -14.40 11.46 6.94
N MET A 427 -14.34 10.34 6.22
CA MET A 427 -15.54 9.65 5.72
C MET A 427 -16.34 8.97 6.84
N GLY A 428 -15.66 8.41 7.84
CA GLY A 428 -16.26 7.76 8.99
C GLY A 428 -16.93 8.74 9.96
N TRP A 429 -16.51 10.01 9.95
CA TRP A 429 -17.08 11.07 10.79
C TRP A 429 -18.60 11.22 10.61
N ASP A 430 -19.07 11.17 9.38
CA ASP A 430 -20.50 11.34 9.04
C ASP A 430 -21.33 10.11 9.41
N LEU A 431 -20.72 8.92 9.38
CA LEU A 431 -21.35 7.66 9.79
C LEU A 431 -21.66 7.63 11.30
N LEU A 432 -20.92 8.42 12.09
CA LEU A 432 -21.06 8.53 13.54
C LEU A 432 -21.86 9.76 13.98
N SER A 433 -22.80 10.22 13.16
CA SER A 433 -23.67 11.37 13.49
C SER A 433 -24.33 11.23 14.87
N GLY A 434 -24.25 12.29 15.68
CA GLY A 434 -24.79 12.32 17.04
C GLY A 434 -23.92 11.66 18.12
N LYS A 435 -22.86 10.90 17.76
CA LYS A 435 -22.06 10.11 18.70
C LYS A 435 -20.67 10.73 18.90
N THR A 436 -20.59 11.76 19.74
CA THR A 436 -19.36 12.57 19.92
C THR A 436 -18.22 11.79 20.56
N ILE A 437 -18.51 10.87 21.48
CA ILE A 437 -17.51 9.99 22.10
C ILE A 437 -16.87 9.08 21.03
N LEU A 438 -17.67 8.46 20.17
CA LEU A 438 -17.14 7.61 19.10
C LEU A 438 -16.40 8.43 18.04
N ARG A 439 -16.86 9.65 17.72
CA ARG A 439 -16.13 10.58 16.85
C ARG A 439 -14.76 10.95 17.43
N ARG A 440 -14.69 11.17 18.74
CA ARG A 440 -13.43 11.41 19.46
C ARG A 440 -12.50 10.20 19.36
N ASN A 441 -12.99 9.01 19.67
CA ASN A 441 -12.22 7.77 19.55
C ASN A 441 -11.73 7.55 18.11
N LEU A 442 -12.59 7.77 17.11
CA LEU A 442 -12.24 7.64 15.70
C LEU A 442 -11.04 8.52 15.34
N MET A 443 -11.09 9.79 15.74
CA MET A 443 -9.99 10.73 15.50
C MET A 443 -8.72 10.31 16.25
N GLN A 444 -8.82 9.86 17.50
CA GLN A 444 -7.66 9.40 18.30
C GLN A 444 -6.94 8.20 17.69
N PHE A 445 -7.70 7.22 17.17
CA PHE A 445 -7.12 6.00 16.59
C PHE A 445 -6.57 6.22 15.17
N LEU A 446 -7.22 7.07 14.37
CA LEU A 446 -6.91 7.19 12.93
C LEU A 446 -6.09 8.43 12.58
N TRP A 447 -6.03 9.44 13.45
CA TRP A 447 -5.33 10.69 13.17
C TRP A 447 -4.43 11.13 14.33
N VAL A 448 -3.25 11.63 13.97
CA VAL A 448 -2.35 12.33 14.88
C VAL A 448 -1.96 13.62 14.20
N SER A 449 -2.25 14.74 14.85
CA SER A 449 -1.95 16.04 14.27
C SER A 449 -0.44 16.20 14.12
N LYS A 450 0.01 16.56 12.92
CA LYS A 450 1.41 16.89 12.61
C LYS A 450 1.73 18.37 12.91
N SER A 451 0.73 19.15 13.30
CA SER A 451 0.77 20.62 13.33
C SER A 451 1.77 21.23 14.33
N HIS A 452 2.29 20.47 15.29
CA HIS A 452 3.35 20.92 16.20
C HIS A 452 4.78 20.79 15.65
N VAL A 453 5.01 20.06 14.56
CA VAL A 453 6.36 19.92 13.94
C VAL A 453 6.82 21.24 13.30
N PHE A 454 5.94 22.24 13.14
CA PHE A 454 6.31 23.57 12.67
C PHE A 454 6.68 24.59 13.76
N GLN A 455 6.65 24.21 15.05
CA GLN A 455 6.97 25.16 16.15
C GLN A 455 8.31 24.94 16.83
N LEU A 456 8.97 23.78 16.70
CA LEU A 456 10.35 23.57 17.13
C LEU A 456 10.99 22.46 16.28
N GLU A 457 12.24 22.68 15.88
CA GLU A 457 13.15 21.80 15.11
C GLU A 457 13.13 21.93 13.57
N GLU A 458 14.30 22.32 13.08
CA GLU A 458 14.72 22.24 11.69
C GLU A 458 14.57 20.79 11.17
N SER A 459 13.89 20.68 10.04
CA SER A 459 13.59 19.48 9.25
C SER A 459 14.68 18.40 9.17
N PRO A 460 14.34 17.09 9.14
CA PRO A 460 15.21 16.09 8.55
C PRO A 460 15.09 16.10 7.02
N LEU A 461 16.25 15.96 6.39
CA LEU A 461 16.51 15.90 4.97
C LEU A 461 15.87 14.67 4.32
N TYR A 462 14.80 14.86 3.54
CA TYR A 462 14.52 14.33 2.19
C TYR A 462 13.02 14.31 1.91
N GLY A 463 12.59 15.10 0.94
CA GLY A 463 11.23 15.13 0.43
C GLY A 463 10.88 16.53 -0.06
N ASN A 464 10.68 16.67 -1.36
CA ASN A 464 10.41 17.95 -2.03
C ASN A 464 9.34 18.78 -1.29
N ARG A 465 9.72 19.98 -0.84
CA ARG A 465 8.81 21.02 -0.32
C ARG A 465 7.86 21.49 -1.43
N SER A 466 6.72 20.84 -1.55
CA SER A 466 5.47 21.56 -1.76
C SER A 466 4.81 21.65 -0.38
N ASP A 467 4.90 22.81 0.25
CA ASP A 467 4.27 23.14 1.55
C ASP A 467 2.72 23.20 1.46
N GLU A 468 2.11 22.37 0.60
CA GLU A 468 0.66 22.24 0.50
C GLU A 468 0.20 21.14 1.46
N VAL A 469 -0.33 21.56 2.60
CA VAL A 469 -1.00 20.67 3.56
C VAL A 469 -2.14 19.96 2.82
N SER A 470 -2.15 18.62 2.86
CA SER A 470 -3.24 17.83 2.26
C SER A 470 -4.59 18.28 2.78
N CYS A 471 -5.54 18.59 1.88
CA CYS A 471 -6.88 19.05 2.27
C CYS A 471 -7.58 18.09 3.25
N VAL A 472 -7.33 16.78 3.10
CA VAL A 472 -7.90 15.73 3.98
C VAL A 472 -7.26 15.76 5.35
N GLU A 473 -5.93 15.92 5.43
CA GLU A 473 -5.21 16.04 6.70
C GLU A 473 -5.61 17.31 7.45
N HIS A 474 -5.75 18.44 6.73
CA HIS A 474 -6.26 19.67 7.32
C HIS A 474 -7.69 19.53 7.84
N LEU A 475 -8.56 18.82 7.10
CA LEU A 475 -9.92 18.53 7.56
C LEU A 475 -9.91 17.70 8.84
N CYS A 476 -9.03 16.70 8.97
CA CYS A 476 -8.85 15.95 10.21
C CYS A 476 -8.48 16.86 11.39
N ASP A 477 -7.49 17.75 11.20
CA ASP A 477 -7.11 18.71 12.24
C ASP A 477 -8.29 19.64 12.60
N GLN A 478 -9.10 20.05 11.62
CA GLN A 478 -10.27 20.88 11.85
C GLN A 478 -11.37 20.14 12.63
N LEU A 479 -11.60 18.86 12.34
CA LEU A 479 -12.55 18.02 13.07
C LEU A 479 -12.11 17.79 14.53
N CYS A 480 -10.81 17.54 14.76
CA CYS A 480 -10.23 17.48 16.10
C CYS A 480 -10.47 18.80 16.86
N TYR A 481 -10.15 19.93 16.23
CA TYR A 481 -10.37 21.25 16.80
C TYR A 481 -11.85 21.52 17.16
N HIS A 482 -12.77 21.13 16.28
CA HIS A 482 -14.21 21.29 16.55
C HIS A 482 -14.68 20.43 17.72
N LEU A 483 -14.16 19.21 17.88
CA LEU A 483 -14.42 18.38 19.06
C LEU A 483 -13.88 19.02 20.34
N ASP A 484 -12.69 19.61 20.29
CA ASP A 484 -12.09 20.27 21.46
C ASP A 484 -12.93 21.49 21.91
N ILE A 485 -13.44 22.30 20.97
CA ILE A 485 -14.36 23.40 21.28
C ILE A 485 -15.67 22.87 21.86
N ALA A 486 -16.27 21.87 21.23
CA ALA A 486 -17.52 21.26 21.71
C ALA A 486 -17.35 20.73 23.14
N SER A 487 -16.23 20.06 23.41
CA SER A 487 -15.86 19.56 24.73
C SER A 487 -15.69 20.68 25.74
N PHE A 488 -14.98 21.76 25.38
CA PHE A 488 -14.82 22.93 26.25
C PHE A 488 -16.18 23.52 26.65
N VAL A 489 -17.05 23.78 25.68
CA VAL A 489 -18.39 24.35 25.93
C VAL A 489 -19.20 23.42 26.83
N SER A 490 -19.15 22.11 26.58
CA SER A 490 -19.84 21.10 27.39
C SER A 490 -19.31 21.07 28.83
N CYS A 491 -17.99 21.09 29.03
CA CYS A 491 -17.36 21.18 30.35
C CYS A 491 -17.82 22.44 31.11
N VAL A 492 -17.74 23.61 30.48
CA VAL A 492 -18.11 24.88 31.13
C VAL A 492 -19.59 24.92 31.49
N ASN A 493 -20.49 24.49 30.59
CA ASN A 493 -21.93 24.44 30.86
C ASN A 493 -22.29 23.43 31.95
N SER A 494 -21.49 22.38 32.10
CA SER A 494 -21.65 21.36 33.15
C SER A 494 -20.94 21.74 34.47
N GLY A 495 -20.27 22.89 34.53
CA GLY A 495 -19.49 23.34 35.68
C GLY A 495 -18.21 22.54 35.94
N GLN A 496 -17.74 21.76 34.96
CA GLN A 496 -16.50 20.99 35.06
C GLN A 496 -15.29 21.80 34.58
N PRO A 497 -14.10 21.61 35.19
CA PRO A 497 -12.88 22.23 34.70
C PRO A 497 -12.48 21.62 33.35
N TRP A 498 -11.99 22.47 32.45
CA TRP A 498 -11.41 22.04 31.18
C TRP A 498 -9.87 22.19 31.22
N SER A 499 -9.16 21.35 30.47
CA SER A 499 -7.72 21.47 30.26
C SER A 499 -7.34 21.08 28.84
N SER A 500 -6.46 21.87 28.23
CA SER A 500 -5.87 21.61 26.91
C SER A 500 -5.07 20.30 26.83
N LYS A 501 -4.65 19.72 27.95
CA LYS A 501 -3.97 18.41 27.97
C LYS A 501 -4.82 17.28 27.39
N PHE A 502 -6.14 17.43 27.41
CA PHE A 502 -7.09 16.47 26.85
C PHE A 502 -7.47 16.76 25.40
N SER A 503 -6.83 17.75 24.76
CA SER A 503 -7.06 18.09 23.36
C SER A 503 -6.61 16.97 22.44
N LEU A 504 -7.41 16.72 21.40
CA LEU A 504 -7.07 15.76 20.33
C LEU A 504 -5.90 16.23 19.46
N LEU A 505 -5.66 17.54 19.39
CA LEU A 505 -4.55 18.11 18.66
C LEU A 505 -3.22 17.97 19.42
N LEU A 506 -3.29 17.95 20.75
CA LEU A 506 -2.13 17.94 21.65
C LEU A 506 -1.80 16.56 22.23
N SER A 507 -2.70 15.60 22.11
CA SER A 507 -2.49 14.24 22.60
C SER A 507 -1.74 13.39 21.57
N GLY A 508 -0.50 13.01 21.89
CA GLY A 508 0.17 11.89 21.24
C GLY A 508 -0.49 10.56 21.61
N HIS A 509 -0.18 9.49 20.87
CA HIS A 509 -0.67 8.11 21.12
C HIS A 509 -0.43 7.60 22.56
N GLU A 510 0.37 8.29 23.38
CA GLU A 510 0.64 7.91 24.78
C GLU A 510 -0.53 8.16 25.74
N ASN A 511 -1.54 8.94 25.37
CA ASN A 511 -2.71 9.23 26.22
C ASN A 511 -3.91 8.28 26.03
N ILE A 512 -3.78 7.21 25.22
CA ILE A 512 -4.86 6.22 24.99
C ILE A 512 -5.33 5.57 26.32
N VAL A 513 -4.47 5.56 27.35
CA VAL A 513 -4.72 4.86 28.62
C VAL A 513 -5.28 5.79 29.73
N SER A 514 -5.25 7.12 29.58
CA SER A 514 -5.58 8.07 30.67
C SER A 514 -6.77 9.01 30.41
N GLY A 515 -7.66 8.67 29.47
CA GLY A 515 -8.76 9.54 29.05
C GLY A 515 -10.18 9.08 29.40
N SER A 516 -10.35 7.95 30.11
CA SER A 516 -11.67 7.38 30.42
C SER A 516 -12.16 7.65 31.84
N GLU A 517 -11.57 8.61 32.58
CA GLU A 517 -12.28 9.13 33.75
C GLU A 517 -13.40 10.04 33.24
N ASP A 518 -14.61 9.48 33.23
CA ASP A 518 -15.91 10.04 32.87
C ASP A 518 -16.10 11.52 33.29
N ALA A 519 -15.51 12.45 32.56
CA ALA A 519 -16.15 13.74 32.37
C ALA A 519 -17.47 13.42 31.65
N LYS A 520 -18.58 13.41 32.39
CA LYS A 520 -19.94 13.30 31.83
C LYS A 520 -20.19 14.50 30.92
N LEU A 521 -19.64 14.43 29.71
CA LEU A 521 -19.81 15.42 28.67
C LEU A 521 -21.26 15.32 28.20
N ASP A 522 -21.94 16.46 28.22
CA ASP A 522 -23.29 16.56 27.67
C ASP A 522 -23.20 16.43 26.14
N THR A 523 -23.57 15.24 25.64
CA THR A 523 -23.57 14.90 24.22
C THR A 523 -24.52 15.81 23.41
N PHE A 524 -25.59 16.34 24.00
CA PHE A 524 -26.48 17.27 23.32
C PHE A 524 -25.78 18.60 23.06
N VAL A 525 -25.13 19.16 24.08
CA VAL A 525 -24.36 20.42 23.97
C VAL A 525 -23.25 20.28 22.95
N GLU A 526 -22.49 19.18 22.99
CA GLU A 526 -21.40 18.96 22.04
C GLU A 526 -21.90 18.89 20.58
N ASN A 527 -22.96 18.13 20.31
CA ASN A 527 -23.50 18.05 18.96
C ASN A 527 -24.09 19.38 18.48
N PHE A 528 -24.74 20.15 19.36
CA PHE A 528 -25.24 21.48 19.02
C PHE A 528 -24.10 22.43 18.62
N VAL A 529 -22.99 22.41 19.37
CA VAL A 529 -21.80 23.20 19.04
C VAL A 529 -21.18 22.75 17.72
N LEU A 530 -21.06 21.45 17.48
CA LEU A 530 -20.56 20.92 16.21
C LEU A 530 -21.43 21.34 15.01
N GLU A 531 -22.75 21.34 15.16
CA GLU A 531 -23.68 21.81 14.13
C GLU A 531 -23.47 23.32 13.85
N ARG A 532 -23.32 24.14 14.89
CA ARG A 532 -23.02 25.58 14.75
C ARG A 532 -21.68 25.84 14.07
N LEU A 533 -20.64 25.09 14.42
CA LEU A 533 -19.29 25.21 13.84
C LEU A 533 -19.23 24.85 12.36
N SER A 534 -20.21 24.07 11.85
CA SER A 534 -20.29 23.78 10.41
C SER A 534 -20.72 24.98 9.56
N VAL A 535 -21.33 26.01 10.17
CA VAL A 535 -21.88 27.18 9.47
C VAL A 535 -21.25 28.50 9.92
N GLN A 536 -20.74 28.57 11.15
CA GLN A 536 -20.27 29.80 11.78
C GLN A 536 -18.80 29.72 12.18
N SER A 537 -18.16 30.88 12.38
CA SER A 537 -16.78 30.92 12.84
C SER A 537 -16.65 30.40 14.28
N PRO A 538 -15.54 29.71 14.62
CA PRO A 538 -15.28 29.24 15.97
C PRO A 538 -15.42 30.31 17.05
N LEU A 539 -14.91 31.52 16.75
CA LEU A 539 -15.02 32.68 17.63
C LEU A 539 -16.48 33.02 17.94
N ARG A 540 -17.35 33.07 16.92
CA ARG A 540 -18.78 33.37 17.14
C ARG A 540 -19.46 32.30 17.98
N VAL A 541 -19.24 31.03 17.65
CA VAL A 541 -19.88 29.91 18.37
C VAL A 541 -19.43 29.87 19.82
N LEU A 542 -18.14 30.06 20.08
CA LEU A 542 -17.57 30.06 21.43
C LEU A 542 -18.24 31.11 22.32
N PHE A 543 -18.40 32.33 21.82
CA PHE A 543 -18.95 33.43 22.63
C PHE A 543 -20.47 33.50 22.65
N ASP A 544 -21.16 32.91 21.66
CA ASP A 544 -22.61 32.72 21.71
C ASP A 544 -22.96 31.63 22.74
N ALA A 545 -22.16 30.55 22.81
CA ALA A 545 -22.40 29.43 23.72
C ALA A 545 -21.89 29.69 25.15
N VAL A 546 -20.77 30.39 25.29
CA VAL A 546 -20.16 30.74 26.57
C VAL A 546 -19.84 32.24 26.58
N PRO A 547 -20.80 33.11 26.94
CA PRO A 547 -20.56 34.55 26.93
C PRO A 547 -19.48 35.01 27.91
N SER A 548 -19.26 34.26 29.01
CA SER A 548 -18.31 34.59 30.08
C SER A 548 -17.01 33.77 30.03
N VAL A 549 -16.53 33.36 28.84
CA VAL A 549 -15.21 32.71 28.71
C VAL A 549 -14.12 33.60 29.31
N LYS A 550 -13.13 32.99 29.98
CA LYS A 550 -11.94 33.70 30.47
C LYS A 550 -10.98 33.97 29.32
N PHE A 551 -10.29 35.12 29.36
CA PHE A 551 -9.33 35.48 28.31
C PHE A 551 -8.30 34.38 28.01
N GLN A 552 -7.76 33.76 29.06
CA GLN A 552 -6.74 32.71 28.92
C GLN A 552 -7.29 31.51 28.13
N ASP A 553 -8.47 31.03 28.50
CA ASP A 553 -9.12 29.89 27.84
C ASP A 553 -9.48 30.24 26.39
N ALA A 554 -9.99 31.45 26.13
CA ALA A 554 -10.31 31.92 24.77
C ALA A 554 -9.07 31.98 23.86
N ILE A 555 -7.96 32.53 24.37
CA ILE A 555 -6.70 32.60 23.63
C ILE A 555 -6.13 31.22 23.38
N GLU A 556 -6.16 30.33 24.38
CA GLU A 556 -5.70 28.96 24.23
C GLU A 556 -6.49 28.22 23.13
N LEU A 557 -7.83 28.30 23.17
CA LEU A 557 -8.70 27.72 22.15
C LEU A 557 -8.43 28.29 20.75
N ILE A 558 -8.40 29.62 20.58
CA ILE A 558 -8.14 30.24 19.26
C ILE A 558 -6.73 29.90 18.76
N SER A 559 -5.76 29.80 19.66
CA SER A 559 -4.38 29.43 19.30
C SER A 559 -4.27 27.99 18.79
N MET A 560 -5.11 27.09 19.28
CA MET A 560 -5.20 25.68 18.84
C MET A 560 -5.88 25.49 17.47
N GLN A 561 -6.44 26.54 16.85
CA GLN A 561 -7.02 26.38 15.52
C GLN A 561 -5.96 25.75 14.56
N PRO A 562 -6.34 25.01 13.52
CA PRO A 562 -5.39 24.54 12.50
C PRO A 562 -5.02 25.65 11.49
N ILE A 563 -3.77 25.72 11.03
CA ILE A 563 -3.33 26.61 9.91
C ILE A 563 -3.10 25.75 8.68
N ALA A 564 -3.87 25.96 7.61
CA ALA A 564 -3.59 25.38 6.29
C ALA A 564 -2.74 26.28 5.39
N SER A 565 -2.76 27.59 5.63
CA SER A 565 -2.13 28.57 4.73
C SER A 565 -1.72 29.83 5.48
N THR A 566 -0.87 30.63 4.83
CA THR A 566 -0.49 31.96 5.34
C THR A 566 -1.71 32.83 5.61
N LEU A 567 -2.73 32.79 4.75
CA LEU A 567 -3.98 33.54 4.91
C LEU A 567 -4.76 33.14 6.17
N GLU A 568 -4.88 31.84 6.45
CA GLU A 568 -5.54 31.34 7.67
C GLU A 568 -4.73 31.71 8.93
N GLY A 569 -3.40 31.72 8.84
CA GLY A 569 -2.54 32.25 9.90
C GLY A 569 -2.78 33.74 10.18
N TRP A 570 -2.94 34.54 9.13
CA TRP A 570 -3.33 35.96 9.27
C TRP A 570 -4.70 36.12 9.91
N LYS A 571 -5.70 35.31 9.51
CA LYS A 571 -7.05 35.34 10.12
C LYS A 571 -7.00 35.04 11.61
N ARG A 572 -6.24 34.02 12.05
CA ARG A 572 -6.05 33.75 13.49
C ARG A 572 -5.40 34.92 14.21
N GLY A 573 -4.38 35.54 13.61
CA GLY A 573 -3.78 36.76 14.16
C GLY A 573 -4.82 37.87 14.36
N GLN A 574 -5.75 38.01 13.42
CA GLN A 574 -6.86 38.95 13.54
C GLN A 574 -7.86 38.55 14.64
N ASP A 575 -8.18 37.27 14.78
CA ASP A 575 -9.08 36.76 15.83
C ASP A 575 -8.49 36.98 17.23
N ILE A 576 -7.17 36.79 17.40
CA ILE A 576 -6.44 37.10 18.64
C ILE A 576 -6.51 38.60 18.95
N GLU A 577 -6.34 39.48 17.96
CA GLU A 577 -6.51 40.91 18.15
C GLU A 577 -7.96 41.27 18.53
N LEU A 578 -8.96 40.62 17.93
CA LEU A 578 -10.37 40.81 18.30
C LEU A 578 -10.63 40.40 19.76
N MET A 579 -9.94 39.37 20.28
CA MET A 579 -9.99 39.03 21.70
C MET A 579 -9.46 40.17 22.55
N HIS A 580 -8.26 40.67 22.24
CA HIS A 580 -7.70 41.80 22.96
C HIS A 580 -8.60 43.04 22.92
N MET A 581 -9.24 43.32 21.79
CA MET A 581 -10.21 44.41 21.68
C MET A 581 -11.41 44.21 22.62
N ARG A 582 -12.01 43.01 22.63
CA ARG A 582 -13.13 42.69 23.51
C ARG A 582 -12.75 42.85 24.98
N TYR A 583 -11.67 42.21 25.43
CA TYR A 583 -11.28 42.25 26.84
C TYR A 583 -10.72 43.62 27.27
N ALA A 584 -10.19 44.43 26.34
CA ALA A 584 -9.93 45.84 26.62
C ALA A 584 -11.21 46.62 26.92
N LEU A 585 -12.31 46.40 26.18
CA LEU A 585 -13.59 47.04 26.49
C LEU A 585 -14.17 46.53 27.80
N GLU A 586 -14.15 45.22 28.03
CA GLU A 586 -14.59 44.63 29.29
C GLU A 586 -13.81 45.21 30.46
N SER A 587 -12.47 45.28 30.37
CA SER A 587 -11.62 45.89 31.39
C SER A 587 -11.92 47.37 31.59
N THR A 588 -12.17 48.13 30.52
CA THR A 588 -12.56 49.54 30.62
C THR A 588 -13.87 49.69 31.38
N VAL A 589 -14.88 48.91 31.01
CA VAL A 589 -16.22 48.94 31.61
C VAL A 589 -16.17 48.51 33.07
N LEU A 590 -15.40 47.45 33.40
CA LEU A 590 -15.18 46.99 34.77
C LEU A 590 -14.42 48.01 35.61
N ALA A 591 -13.37 48.65 35.06
CA ALA A 591 -12.64 49.72 35.73
C ALA A 591 -13.56 50.91 36.08
N LEU A 592 -14.35 51.38 35.11
CA LEU A 592 -15.31 52.46 35.29
C LEU A 592 -16.44 52.08 36.25
N GLY A 593 -16.93 50.84 36.17
CA GLY A 593 -17.95 50.29 37.06
C GLY A 593 -17.49 50.19 38.51
N ALA A 594 -16.30 49.62 38.74
CA ALA A 594 -15.69 49.54 40.07
C ALA A 594 -15.48 50.93 40.69
N MET A 595 -15.03 51.91 39.90
CA MET A 595 -14.94 53.30 40.33
C MET A 595 -16.31 53.92 40.62
N GLY A 596 -17.33 53.62 39.81
CA GLY A 596 -18.69 54.11 39.99
C GLY A 596 -19.41 53.55 41.23
N SER A 597 -19.12 52.30 41.61
CA SER A 597 -19.70 51.60 42.77
C SER A 597 -19.01 51.94 44.09
N SER A 598 -17.86 52.62 44.07
CA SER A 598 -17.12 53.03 45.28
C SER A 598 -17.88 54.13 46.05
N MET A 599 -18.88 53.73 46.85
CA MET A 599 -19.53 54.63 47.81
C MET A 599 -18.61 54.76 49.03
N THR A 600 -17.97 55.93 49.15
CA THR A 600 -17.10 56.31 50.29
C THR A 600 -15.86 55.43 50.53
N GLY A 601 -14.82 55.63 49.73
CA GLY A 601 -13.42 55.44 50.18
C GLY A 601 -12.92 54.02 50.45
N GLU A 602 -13.66 52.99 50.04
CA GLU A 602 -13.22 51.59 50.15
C GLU A 602 -11.95 51.36 49.30
N LYS A 603 -10.81 51.11 49.96
CA LYS A 603 -9.51 50.91 49.29
C LYS A 603 -9.52 49.70 48.35
N GLU A 604 -10.29 48.67 48.67
CA GLU A 604 -10.37 47.41 47.92
C GLU A 604 -11.01 47.61 46.53
N THR A 605 -12.10 48.36 46.42
CA THR A 605 -12.78 48.62 45.14
C THR A 605 -11.94 49.47 44.18
N HIS A 606 -11.17 50.42 44.72
CA HIS A 606 -10.22 51.20 43.93
C HIS A 606 -9.04 50.36 43.44
N GLN A 607 -8.51 49.47 44.28
CA GLN A 607 -7.43 48.56 43.87
C GLN A 607 -7.90 47.64 42.73
N VAL A 608 -9.13 47.14 42.78
CA VAL A 608 -9.75 46.38 41.69
C VAL A 608 -9.87 47.22 40.40
N ALA A 609 -10.27 48.48 40.51
CA ALA A 609 -10.34 49.39 39.36
C ALA A 609 -8.97 49.64 38.70
N LEU A 610 -7.91 49.79 39.51
CA LEU A 610 -6.54 49.94 39.00
C LEU A 610 -6.03 48.65 38.34
N CYS A 611 -6.37 47.47 38.88
CA CYS A 611 -6.06 46.19 38.22
C CYS A 611 -6.70 46.12 36.82
N HIS A 612 -7.97 46.51 36.69
CA HIS A 612 -8.64 46.55 35.39
C HIS A 612 -8.04 47.59 34.42
N LEU A 613 -7.54 48.73 34.91
CA LEU A 613 -6.76 49.66 34.07
C LEU A 613 -5.44 49.05 33.60
N GLN A 614 -4.78 48.26 34.44
CA GLN A 614 -3.57 47.55 34.04
C GLN A 614 -3.87 46.48 32.98
N ASP A 615 -4.98 45.74 33.11
CA ASP A 615 -5.43 44.79 32.09
C ASP A 615 -5.76 45.50 30.76
N LEU A 616 -6.44 46.64 30.82
CA LEU A 616 -6.69 47.50 29.68
C LEU A 616 -5.38 47.90 28.97
N LYS A 617 -4.38 48.36 29.74
CA LYS A 617 -3.06 48.73 29.20
C LYS A 617 -2.42 47.56 28.45
N ASN A 618 -2.43 46.38 29.07
CA ASN A 618 -1.83 45.17 28.49
C ASN A 618 -2.54 44.75 27.20
N HIS A 619 -3.88 44.76 27.18
CA HIS A 619 -4.65 44.40 26.00
C HIS A 619 -4.50 45.42 24.86
N LEU A 620 -4.49 46.73 25.13
CA LEU A 620 -4.24 47.74 24.11
C LEU A 620 -2.82 47.64 23.51
N ALA A 621 -1.83 47.31 24.33
CA ALA A 621 -0.45 47.11 23.87
C ALA A 621 -0.32 45.88 22.95
N ALA A 622 -1.12 44.83 23.18
CA ALA A 622 -1.09 43.61 22.38
C ALA A 622 -1.74 43.75 20.98
N ILE A 623 -2.58 44.78 20.75
CA ILE A 623 -3.17 45.07 19.45
C ILE A 623 -2.11 45.70 18.54
N LYS A 624 -1.63 44.94 17.55
CA LYS A 624 -0.57 45.37 16.62
C LYS A 624 -1.14 46.22 15.49
N ASN A 625 -2.35 45.92 15.03
CA ASN A 625 -3.02 46.72 14.01
C ASN A 625 -3.39 48.12 14.53
N ILE A 626 -2.74 49.14 13.96
CA ILE A 626 -2.87 50.53 14.37
C ILE A 626 -4.31 51.06 14.20
N PRO A 627 -5.00 50.86 13.05
CA PRO A 627 -6.41 51.25 12.91
C PRO A 627 -7.31 50.68 14.00
N ARG A 628 -7.18 49.39 14.33
CA ARG A 628 -7.96 48.74 15.39
C ARG A 628 -7.65 49.34 16.76
N ARG A 629 -6.37 49.54 17.09
CA ARG A 629 -5.97 50.16 18.37
C ARG A 629 -6.54 51.58 18.52
N ILE A 630 -6.51 52.39 17.46
CA ILE A 630 -7.09 53.75 17.45
C ILE A 630 -8.61 53.70 17.58
N LEU A 631 -9.28 52.74 16.94
CA LEU A 631 -10.71 52.54 17.12
C LEU A 631 -11.04 52.26 18.60
N MET A 632 -10.28 51.38 19.26
CA MET A 632 -10.47 51.08 20.69
C MET A 632 -10.34 52.33 21.56
N VAL A 633 -9.29 53.13 21.34
CA VAL A 633 -9.10 54.41 22.03
C VAL A 633 -10.33 55.32 21.86
N ASN A 634 -10.85 55.49 20.64
CA ASN A 634 -12.01 56.34 20.41
C ASN A 634 -13.29 55.79 21.09
N VAL A 635 -13.45 54.47 21.15
CA VAL A 635 -14.57 53.86 21.88
C VAL A 635 -14.42 54.11 23.38
N ILE A 636 -13.23 53.96 23.95
CA ILE A 636 -12.95 54.25 25.37
C ILE A 636 -13.24 55.72 25.69
N ILE A 637 -12.81 56.65 24.83
CA ILE A 637 -13.15 58.08 24.94
C ILE A 637 -14.66 58.28 24.91
N SER A 638 -15.38 57.58 24.03
CA SER A 638 -16.84 57.67 23.95
C SER A 638 -17.51 57.13 25.23
N LEU A 639 -17.02 56.03 25.79
CA LEU A 639 -17.50 55.47 27.07
C LEU A 639 -17.33 56.47 28.21
N LEU A 640 -16.24 57.24 28.22
CA LEU A 640 -16.01 58.32 29.19
C LEU A 640 -17.01 59.47 29.11
N HIS A 641 -17.82 59.56 28.05
CA HIS A 641 -18.90 60.53 27.92
C HIS A 641 -20.30 59.96 28.21
N MET A 642 -20.45 58.65 28.36
CA MET A 642 -21.74 58.00 28.61
C MET A 642 -22.17 58.14 30.09
N ASP A 643 -23.43 58.50 30.33
CA ASP A 643 -24.02 58.56 31.68
C ASP A 643 -24.51 57.18 32.14
N ASP A 644 -24.37 56.90 33.44
CA ASP A 644 -24.85 55.70 34.14
C ASP A 644 -24.66 54.38 33.37
N ILE A 645 -23.41 53.90 33.30
CA ILE A 645 -23.09 52.54 32.84
C ILE A 645 -23.69 51.55 33.85
N SER A 646 -24.97 51.19 33.68
CA SER A 646 -25.66 50.21 34.51
C SER A 646 -25.13 48.82 34.17
N LEU A 647 -24.32 48.27 35.06
CA LEU A 647 -23.69 46.97 34.85
C LEU A 647 -24.47 45.87 35.55
N ASN A 648 -24.98 44.91 34.76
CA ASN A 648 -25.21 43.56 35.26
C ASN A 648 -23.85 42.86 35.37
N LEU A 649 -23.15 43.09 36.48
CA LEU A 649 -21.87 42.45 36.82
C LEU A 649 -21.94 40.91 36.90
N THR A 650 -23.14 40.31 36.77
CA THR A 650 -23.37 38.87 36.75
C THR A 650 -22.81 38.16 35.51
N HIS A 651 -22.55 38.90 34.42
CA HIS A 651 -22.09 38.32 33.14
C HIS A 651 -20.64 38.65 32.77
N CYS A 652 -19.96 39.48 33.56
CA CYS A 652 -18.53 39.74 33.38
C CYS A 652 -17.74 38.63 34.04
N ALA A 653 -16.72 38.11 33.36
CA ALA A 653 -15.83 37.16 34.01
C ALA A 653 -15.13 37.88 35.17
N SER A 654 -15.43 37.46 36.41
CA SER A 654 -14.70 37.92 37.59
C SER A 654 -13.19 37.78 37.35
N PRO A 655 -12.34 38.71 37.81
CA PRO A 655 -10.89 38.65 37.60
C PRO A 655 -10.30 37.41 38.26
N GLY A 656 -10.33 36.31 37.53
CA GLY A 656 -9.75 35.04 37.88
C GLY A 656 -8.35 34.95 37.29
N SER A 657 -7.39 35.57 37.97
CA SER A 657 -5.99 35.17 37.98
C SER A 657 -5.16 35.39 36.70
N LEU A 658 -4.57 36.59 36.61
CA LEU A 658 -3.15 36.72 36.25
C LEU A 658 -2.25 36.83 37.50
N PHE A 659 -2.81 36.79 38.72
CA PHE A 659 -2.02 36.75 39.95
C PHE A 659 -2.69 35.88 41.01
N LYS A 660 -2.29 34.59 41.07
CA LYS A 660 -2.19 33.91 42.36
C LYS A 660 -1.08 34.63 43.14
N GLN A 661 -1.47 35.26 44.23
CA GLN A 661 -0.55 35.91 45.15
C GLN A 661 0.31 34.84 45.84
N SER A 662 1.54 34.64 45.36
CA SER A 662 2.64 34.12 46.17
C SER A 662 3.97 34.31 45.45
N VAL A 663 4.90 34.95 46.17
CA VAL A 663 6.36 35.03 45.94
C VAL A 663 6.84 36.14 44.99
N GLU A 664 7.40 37.17 45.63
CA GLU A 664 8.44 38.09 45.15
C GLU A 664 8.41 38.46 43.66
N CYS A 665 7.53 39.42 43.33
CA CYS A 665 7.59 40.10 42.04
C CYS A 665 8.71 41.14 42.07
N GLY A 666 9.80 40.89 41.35
CA GLY A 666 10.77 41.90 40.90
C GLY A 666 10.18 42.80 39.82
N SER A 667 9.02 43.41 40.09
CA SER A 667 8.47 44.50 39.28
C SER A 667 9.30 45.74 39.56
N GLU A 668 9.81 46.39 38.52
CA GLU A 668 10.20 47.79 38.60
C GLU A 668 9.06 48.54 39.28
N HIS A 669 9.37 49.14 40.42
CA HIS A 669 8.44 49.80 41.31
C HIS A 669 7.69 50.90 40.57
N ILE A 670 6.42 50.67 40.22
CA ILE A 670 5.44 51.74 40.37
C ILE A 670 5.12 51.74 41.87
N ASP A 671 5.77 52.62 42.61
CA ASP A 671 5.51 52.85 44.04
C ASP A 671 4.02 53.18 44.24
N LEU A 672 3.21 52.17 44.50
CA LEU A 672 1.85 52.29 45.03
C LEU A 672 1.86 52.55 46.55
N THR A 673 3.03 52.83 47.13
CA THR A 673 3.20 53.14 48.55
C THR A 673 2.96 54.61 48.85
N ILE A 674 1.93 54.84 49.66
CA ILE A 674 1.68 56.03 50.50
C ILE A 674 1.28 57.30 49.72
N TYR A 675 0.01 57.37 49.34
CA TYR A 675 -0.67 58.66 49.19
C TYR A 675 -1.44 58.97 50.48
N GLU A 676 -0.81 59.69 51.43
CA GLU A 676 -1.45 60.30 52.62
C GLU A 676 -1.78 61.79 52.35
N GLY A 677 -3.02 62.25 52.63
CA GLY A 677 -3.49 63.65 52.48
C GLY A 677 -4.46 64.05 51.32
N GLY A 678 -5.76 63.73 51.42
CA GLY A 678 -6.89 64.36 50.68
C GLY A 678 -7.15 63.99 49.19
N ASN A 679 -8.42 63.65 48.85
CA ASN A 679 -8.96 63.53 47.45
C ASN A 679 -8.50 62.38 46.52
N LYS A 680 -8.07 61.23 47.05
CA LYS A 680 -6.99 60.44 46.45
C LYS A 680 -7.28 59.29 45.48
N MET A 681 -8.51 59.06 45.01
CA MET A 681 -8.79 57.85 44.19
C MET A 681 -9.20 58.18 42.74
N ALA A 682 -10.11 59.13 42.54
CA ALA A 682 -10.57 59.50 41.19
C ALA A 682 -9.52 60.24 40.34
N ILE A 683 -8.66 61.05 40.99
CA ILE A 683 -7.58 61.79 40.32
C ILE A 683 -6.50 60.84 39.77
N PRO A 684 -5.87 59.94 40.56
CA PRO A 684 -4.86 59.03 40.02
C PRO A 684 -5.45 58.03 39.04
N PHE A 685 -6.70 57.58 39.23
CA PHE A 685 -7.40 56.74 38.26
C PHE A 685 -7.54 57.44 36.89
N THR A 686 -8.04 58.68 36.88
CA THR A 686 -8.19 59.46 35.63
C THR A 686 -6.83 59.71 34.98
N GLY A 687 -5.81 60.06 35.77
CA GLY A 687 -4.45 60.25 35.27
C GLY A 687 -3.91 59.00 34.57
N LEU A 688 -4.00 57.84 35.24
CA LEU A 688 -3.54 56.57 34.68
C LEU A 688 -4.31 56.20 33.40
N LEU A 689 -5.63 56.42 33.37
CA LEU A 689 -6.44 56.16 32.17
C LEU A 689 -6.02 57.04 30.99
N LEU A 690 -5.81 58.35 31.22
CA LEU A 690 -5.33 59.28 30.18
C LEU A 690 -3.94 58.89 29.69
N ASP A 691 -3.06 58.45 30.58
CA ASP A 691 -1.74 57.95 30.20
C ASP A 691 -1.84 56.69 29.34
N ILE A 692 -2.70 55.73 29.69
CA ILE A 692 -2.92 54.52 28.88
C ILE A 692 -3.41 54.89 27.47
N VAL A 693 -4.38 55.80 27.38
CA VAL A 693 -4.93 56.26 26.10
C VAL A 693 -3.87 57.01 25.28
N ARG A 694 -3.05 57.86 25.92
CA ARG A 694 -1.92 58.56 25.29
C ARG A 694 -0.91 57.59 24.68
N HIS A 695 -0.45 56.60 25.45
CA HIS A 695 0.55 55.63 24.99
C HIS A 695 0.02 54.72 23.87
N SER A 696 -1.30 54.60 23.74
CA SER A 696 -1.95 53.81 22.68
C SER A 696 -2.05 54.54 21.34
N LEU A 697 -1.91 55.87 21.33
CA LEU A 697 -1.92 56.70 20.13
C LEU A 697 -0.51 56.82 19.52
N PRO A 698 -0.33 56.60 18.21
CA PRO A 698 0.98 56.74 17.57
C PRO A 698 1.46 58.21 17.55
N SER A 699 2.78 58.38 17.64
CA SER A 699 3.44 59.64 17.29
C SER A 699 3.25 59.91 15.80
N SER A 700 3.23 61.20 15.40
CA SER A 700 2.96 61.60 14.02
C SER A 700 3.91 60.97 12.99
N THR A 701 5.13 60.63 13.39
CA THR A 701 6.14 59.96 12.54
C THR A 701 5.87 58.48 12.29
N ALA A 702 5.27 57.76 13.25
CA ALA A 702 4.98 56.33 13.10
C ALA A 702 3.80 56.05 12.15
N VAL A 703 2.95 57.04 11.88
CA VAL A 703 1.77 56.89 11.00
C VAL A 703 2.18 56.79 9.53
N GLU A 704 3.25 57.46 9.09
CA GLU A 704 3.72 57.43 7.71
C GLU A 704 4.38 56.08 7.33
N GLU A 705 5.19 55.50 8.22
CA GLU A 705 5.87 54.21 7.97
C GLU A 705 4.91 53.02 7.92
N HIS A 706 3.88 53.01 8.78
CA HIS A 706 2.88 51.94 8.80
C HIS A 706 1.80 52.09 7.73
N ALA A 707 1.51 53.32 7.27
CA ALA A 707 0.54 53.57 6.19
C ALA A 707 1.03 53.09 4.81
N SER A 708 2.34 52.94 4.61
CA SER A 708 2.91 52.31 3.41
C SER A 708 2.77 50.79 3.37
N ALA A 709 2.68 50.13 4.52
CA ALA A 709 2.68 48.67 4.62
C ALA A 709 1.27 48.04 4.58
N ASP A 710 0.24 48.74 5.06
CA ASP A 710 -1.08 48.14 5.36
C ASP A 710 -2.15 48.37 4.24
N GLY A 711 -1.73 48.82 3.05
CA GLY A 711 -2.60 48.95 1.88
C GLY A 711 -3.77 49.95 2.00
N LEU A 712 -3.79 50.84 3.00
CA LEU A 712 -4.89 51.79 3.21
C LEU A 712 -5.05 52.78 2.05
N SER A 713 -6.31 52.97 1.61
CA SER A 713 -6.70 54.00 0.65
C SER A 713 -6.46 55.42 1.20
N MET A 714 -6.29 56.40 0.31
CA MET A 714 -6.05 57.81 0.70
C MET A 714 -7.14 58.39 1.61
N SER A 715 -8.40 58.04 1.38
CA SER A 715 -9.52 58.43 2.25
C SER A 715 -9.45 57.76 3.62
N GLY A 716 -9.06 56.48 3.67
CA GLY A 716 -8.84 55.75 4.93
C GLY A 716 -7.73 56.37 5.78
N ARG A 717 -6.65 56.82 5.16
CA ARG A 717 -5.54 57.50 5.86
C ARG A 717 -5.98 58.83 6.49
N GLN A 718 -6.68 59.67 5.74
CA GLN A 718 -7.21 60.95 6.25
C GLN A 718 -8.18 60.74 7.41
N ALA A 719 -9.06 59.74 7.32
CA ALA A 719 -9.98 59.39 8.40
C ALA A 719 -9.24 58.94 9.66
N LEU A 720 -8.17 58.15 9.52
CA LEU A 720 -7.36 57.68 10.64
C LEU A 720 -6.61 58.84 11.32
N GLU A 721 -5.98 59.71 10.53
CA GLU A 721 -5.28 60.90 11.03
C GLU A 721 -6.20 61.86 11.77
N TRP A 722 -7.42 62.06 11.26
CA TRP A 722 -8.45 62.84 11.93
C TRP A 722 -8.84 62.23 13.29
N ARG A 723 -8.99 60.90 13.37
CA ARG A 723 -9.27 60.19 14.63
C ARG A 723 -8.13 60.29 15.64
N ILE A 724 -6.88 60.20 15.19
CA ILE A 724 -5.70 60.40 16.06
C ILE A 724 -5.69 61.82 16.63
N SER A 725 -5.94 62.82 15.76
CA SER A 725 -5.99 64.23 16.16
C SER A 725 -7.09 64.50 17.17
N MET A 726 -8.25 63.87 17.00
CA MET A 726 -9.36 63.95 17.95
C MET A 726 -8.97 63.38 19.31
N GLY A 727 -8.34 62.20 19.34
CA GLY A 727 -7.85 61.58 20.57
C GLY A 727 -6.81 62.44 21.31
N LYS A 728 -5.87 63.05 20.59
CA LYS A 728 -4.86 63.95 21.18
C LYS A 728 -5.49 65.19 21.81
N ARG A 729 -6.41 65.86 21.10
CA ARG A 729 -7.14 67.02 21.63
C ARG A 729 -7.98 66.66 22.86
N PHE A 730 -8.60 65.48 22.85
CA PHE A 730 -9.34 64.99 24.01
C PHE A 730 -8.44 64.84 25.24
N ILE A 731 -7.26 64.23 25.08
CA ILE A 731 -6.29 64.07 26.18
C ILE A 731 -5.88 65.44 26.74
N GLU A 732 -5.49 66.38 25.87
CA GLU A 732 -5.10 67.74 26.28
C GLU A 732 -6.21 68.46 27.06
N ASP A 733 -7.47 68.37 26.59
CA ASP A 733 -8.62 68.97 27.28
C ASP A 733 -8.89 68.29 28.63
N TRP A 734 -8.87 66.95 28.70
CA TRP A 734 -9.12 66.23 29.95
C TRP A 734 -8.01 66.39 30.98
N GLU A 735 -6.75 66.53 30.57
CA GLU A 735 -5.66 66.84 31.49
C GLU A 735 -5.77 68.24 32.08
N TRP A 736 -6.15 69.22 31.26
CA TRP A 736 -6.45 70.57 31.76
C TRP A 736 -7.57 70.53 32.81
N ARG A 737 -8.65 69.79 32.55
CA ARG A 737 -9.77 69.62 33.50
C ARG A 737 -9.35 68.85 34.75
N LEU A 738 -8.51 67.84 34.62
CA LEU A 738 -7.93 67.10 35.75
C LEU A 738 -7.07 68.03 36.63
N SER A 739 -6.34 68.97 36.03
CA SER A 739 -5.56 69.98 36.77
C SER A 739 -6.44 70.96 37.55
N ILE A 740 -7.63 71.28 37.04
CA ILE A 740 -8.64 72.08 37.77
C ILE A 740 -9.17 71.27 38.95
N LEU A 741 -9.57 70.01 38.71
CA LEU A 741 -10.06 69.10 39.75
C LEU A 741 -9.03 68.91 40.90
N GLN A 742 -7.74 68.87 40.58
CA GLN A 742 -6.64 68.81 41.56
C GLN A 742 -6.53 70.07 42.42
N ARG A 743 -6.87 71.24 41.88
CA ARG A 743 -6.79 72.54 42.58
C ARG A 743 -8.05 72.87 43.37
N LEU A 744 -9.19 72.25 43.04
CA LEU A 744 -10.43 72.41 43.77
C LEU A 744 -10.37 71.61 45.10
N LEU A 745 -10.57 72.30 46.22
CA LEU A 745 -10.86 71.64 47.48
C LEU A 745 -12.25 70.99 47.38
N PRO A 746 -12.42 69.76 47.88
CA PRO A 746 -13.74 69.13 47.88
C PRO A 746 -14.64 69.97 48.79
N LEU A 747 -15.88 70.24 48.36
CA LEU A 747 -16.83 71.11 49.08
C LEU A 747 -17.18 70.60 50.49
N SER A 748 -16.88 69.33 50.77
CA SER A 748 -16.83 68.72 52.10
C SER A 748 -15.45 68.09 52.25
N GLU A 749 -14.88 67.96 53.45
CA GLU A 749 -13.56 67.33 53.71
C GLU A 749 -13.44 65.83 53.27
N ARG A 750 -14.39 65.34 52.45
CA ARG A 750 -14.48 64.00 51.88
C ARG A 750 -13.75 63.91 50.53
N PRO A 751 -13.22 62.73 50.16
CA PRO A 751 -12.60 62.52 48.85
C PRO A 751 -13.61 62.65 47.71
N TRP A 752 -13.18 63.17 46.55
CA TRP A 752 -13.96 63.16 45.30
C TRP A 752 -14.50 61.76 44.98
N SER A 753 -15.83 61.63 44.88
CA SER A 753 -16.43 60.45 44.26
C SER A 753 -16.17 60.44 42.75
N TRP A 754 -16.18 59.26 42.14
CA TRP A 754 -16.07 59.13 40.67
C TRP A 754 -17.14 59.98 39.95
N LYS A 755 -18.38 59.98 40.45
CA LYS A 755 -19.47 60.77 39.86
C LYS A 755 -19.21 62.27 39.93
N GLU A 756 -18.74 62.80 41.06
CA GLU A 756 -18.41 64.23 41.21
C GLU A 756 -17.20 64.64 40.37
N ALA A 757 -16.16 63.81 40.31
CA ALA A 757 -15.01 64.05 39.45
C ALA A 757 -15.44 64.09 37.97
N LEU A 758 -16.29 63.15 37.57
CA LEU A 758 -16.77 63.01 36.20
C LEU A 758 -17.67 64.18 35.77
N THR A 759 -18.48 64.76 36.65
CA THR A 759 -19.27 65.97 36.32
C THR A 759 -18.37 67.16 35.99
N ILE A 760 -17.27 67.33 36.72
CA ILE A 760 -16.26 68.38 36.47
C ILE A 760 -15.51 68.08 35.17
N LEU A 761 -15.05 66.84 34.97
CA LEU A 761 -14.36 66.42 33.75
C LEU A 761 -15.25 66.56 32.50
N ARG A 762 -16.57 66.41 32.62
CA ARG A 762 -17.54 66.60 31.51
C ARG A 762 -18.08 68.03 31.39
N ALA A 763 -17.83 68.92 32.35
CA ALA A 763 -18.42 70.26 32.34
C ALA A 763 -17.96 71.09 31.13
N ALA A 764 -18.84 71.94 30.59
CA ALA A 764 -18.42 72.86 29.53
C ALA A 764 -17.28 73.78 30.04
N PRO A 765 -16.27 74.11 29.22
CA PRO A 765 -15.16 74.98 29.64
C PRO A 765 -15.62 76.30 30.26
N SER A 766 -16.72 76.87 29.74
CA SER A 766 -17.34 78.09 30.28
C SER A 766 -17.85 77.93 31.72
N LYS A 767 -18.33 76.75 32.11
CA LYS A 767 -18.76 76.45 33.47
C LYS A 767 -17.57 76.28 34.42
N LEU A 768 -16.47 75.71 33.93
CA LEU A 768 -15.24 75.52 34.72
C LEU A 768 -14.52 76.84 34.99
N LEU A 769 -14.55 77.78 34.06
CA LEU A 769 -13.98 79.13 34.24
C LEU A 769 -14.82 80.03 35.18
N SER A 770 -16.05 79.61 35.51
CA SER A 770 -16.92 80.30 36.47
C SER A 770 -16.91 79.70 37.87
N LEU A 771 -16.16 78.60 38.07
CA LEU A 771 -15.83 78.00 39.38
C LEU A 771 -14.62 78.72 39.98
#